data_AF-A0A812Z669-F1
#
_entry.id   AF-A0A812Z669-F1
#
_cell.length_a   1.000
_cell.length_b   1.000
_cell.length_c   1.000
_cell.angle_alpha   90.00
_cell.angle_beta   90.00
_cell.angle_gamma   90.00
#
_symmetry.space_group_name_H-M   'P 1'
#
loop_
_entity.id
_entity.type
_entity.pdbx_description
1 polymer ?
#
loop_
_entity_poly.entity_id
_entity_poly.type
_entity_poly.pdbx_seq_one_letter_code
_entity_poly.pdbx_strand_id
1 'polypeptide(L)'
;MALTPELADKIEKVLAAATGGALVRSMERCYSMLMEAGLLYHQKVHSSFIGVHPSNRDGCGVSAKHVHELLADLVGLGWSTSEFRGLCVEVSDSERSDVFRWNQELAENSEGRVPGFPSETHLKFATLAGSHTNQVLRCFLHKVPSDAGKATEGGRLSLESLQRTDPDFHAACTEGAVWRIVSKVVPQRFPSFCQLAQSAANASGHVAREESELQLCRKIHGEVARHMGLGKSTVNYVDVKDAVLRSKPRSAGTVPALFVFTLRYSGGQHAHLLQETEKFVRAHGFNSRMLGPEIFEALNTEVKVNDPGAQVRHMLLHFAYGVEDGRALSVSDVKKTFSAGMAGKREEATRLLEACKALCVQHTVQPAIALKAVGYLQVNMVAVLLEKKKFKKHASLQQAAEQFVKEIQEAANLAHELDDQGRNKDDIRLRAAGYEVGQTVLRKSDSSTGKIEAMTASEVSLQVEGEIVTVASESFLAGEWRPYASKEEAVPVAFEASLPVNSSEFLLAEAKARILQQIRADEASGSAHYGNLQLFLKPGNVKAGKRFEKSELVLVPSTHRIDFKKPGSASAGAIVAGLVDIKGCTYEVKLKMTADATWQIPFARNTKVINAGDSLVLGKRVLVQMQKHADCMQSCCTIAGSTHFGLVLLAAAGLEARRLRINSRSSCSSLQIHVAPMAKPCRVDQVWSITGGKLKKKSTWLVKTKVVEDRLFVLIDKWDRHFIQFVTGHPLELRKEKDPHHLSIPAYQDLLDLRQSACDELYNKHLRDAAAIAGDAEPRHRNAREEDLYLAGRIVDMRCPAINRAEEEMPAQIISALWSVKDPVLWIELAPQNLDYIALFMRQGLAAHIEKNEQSRRRKKLRGDVDDVVVKPSPKKKNRRSRKRKAAHVEEEEEAEEDPEAIQNEAPPPAPSSPRDSDAQEDDDSFEALLRS
;
A
#
# COMPACT_ATOMS: atom_id res chain seq x y z
N MET A 1 -40.12 8.94 31.47
CA MET A 1 -40.18 7.72 32.31
C MET A 1 -39.18 7.87 33.44
N ALA A 2 -39.36 7.18 34.57
CA ALA A 2 -38.55 7.38 35.77
C ALA A 2 -37.89 6.08 36.25
N LEU A 3 -36.62 6.16 36.64
CA LEU A 3 -35.88 5.08 37.26
C LEU A 3 -36.27 5.00 38.75
N THR A 4 -37.09 4.02 39.13
CA THR A 4 -37.51 3.86 40.54
C THR A 4 -36.35 3.37 41.42
N PRO A 5 -36.39 3.60 42.75
CA PRO A 5 -35.35 3.11 43.66
C PRO A 5 -35.18 1.58 43.61
N GLU A 6 -36.28 0.84 43.53
CA GLU A 6 -36.29 -0.63 43.52
C GLU A 6 -35.74 -1.20 42.21
N LEU A 7 -35.96 -0.51 41.10
CA LEU A 7 -35.34 -0.82 39.81
C LEU A 7 -33.86 -0.45 39.81
N ALA A 8 -33.48 0.69 40.39
CA ALA A 8 -32.10 1.11 40.52
C ALA A 8 -31.28 0.07 41.33
N ASP A 9 -31.81 -0.37 42.47
CA ASP A 9 -31.24 -1.42 43.31
C ASP A 9 -31.03 -2.75 42.56
N LYS A 10 -31.99 -3.14 41.70
CA LYS A 10 -31.90 -4.35 40.87
C LYS A 10 -30.80 -4.20 39.81
N ILE A 11 -30.75 -3.06 39.12
CA ILE A 11 -29.72 -2.76 38.11
C ILE A 11 -28.33 -2.73 38.76
N GLU A 12 -28.17 -2.06 39.90
CA GLU A 12 -26.89 -1.96 40.61
C GLU A 12 -26.36 -3.35 41.01
N LYS A 13 -27.24 -4.24 41.51
CA LYS A 13 -26.91 -5.65 41.78
C LYS A 13 -26.53 -6.44 40.51
N VAL A 14 -27.15 -6.16 39.36
CA VAL A 14 -26.83 -6.80 38.07
C VAL A 14 -25.52 -6.28 37.47
N LEU A 15 -25.22 -4.99 37.58
CA LEU A 15 -23.93 -4.41 37.15
C LEU A 15 -22.78 -4.84 38.07
N ALA A 16 -23.02 -4.97 39.38
CA ALA A 16 -22.09 -5.61 40.30
C ALA A 16 -21.85 -7.08 39.92
N ALA A 17 -22.89 -7.83 39.57
CA ALA A 17 -22.74 -9.20 39.06
C ALA A 17 -21.93 -9.26 37.75
N ALA A 18 -22.17 -8.36 36.78
CA ALA A 18 -21.35 -8.23 35.56
C ALA A 18 -19.87 -7.91 35.86
N THR A 19 -19.61 -7.21 36.96
CA THR A 19 -18.29 -6.87 37.47
C THR A 19 -17.62 -8.04 38.22
N GLY A 20 -18.40 -8.96 38.81
CA GLY A 20 -17.92 -10.21 39.39
C GLY A 20 -17.76 -11.38 38.39
N GLY A 21 -18.53 -11.39 37.30
CA GLY A 21 -18.47 -12.45 36.29
C GLY A 21 -19.63 -12.43 35.29
N ALA A 22 -19.74 -13.47 34.46
CA ALA A 22 -20.87 -13.73 33.56
C ALA A 22 -21.32 -12.53 32.68
N LEU A 23 -20.39 -11.61 32.34
CA LEU A 23 -20.61 -10.28 31.74
C LEU A 23 -21.80 -10.21 30.76
N VAL A 24 -21.81 -11.03 29.70
CA VAL A 24 -22.84 -10.98 28.65
C VAL A 24 -24.23 -11.33 29.22
N ARG A 25 -24.36 -12.39 30.03
CA ARG A 25 -25.63 -12.78 30.67
C ARG A 25 -26.14 -11.69 31.61
N SER A 26 -25.24 -11.06 32.36
CA SER A 26 -25.59 -9.97 33.27
C SER A 26 -26.03 -8.71 32.51
N MET A 27 -25.35 -8.35 31.41
CA MET A 27 -25.76 -7.20 30.60
C MET A 27 -27.04 -7.42 29.82
N GLU A 28 -27.28 -8.60 29.23
CA GLU A 28 -28.56 -8.90 28.59
C GLU A 28 -29.72 -8.88 29.60
N ARG A 29 -29.52 -9.39 30.83
CA ARG A 29 -30.51 -9.22 31.92
C ARG A 29 -30.75 -7.75 32.28
N CYS A 30 -29.70 -6.92 32.27
CA CYS A 30 -29.83 -5.48 32.47
C CYS A 30 -30.64 -4.83 31.32
N TYR A 31 -30.40 -5.23 30.07
CA TYR A 31 -31.17 -4.73 28.92
C TYR A 31 -32.64 -5.14 28.99
N SER A 32 -32.98 -6.35 29.43
CA SER A 32 -34.37 -6.76 29.70
C SER A 32 -35.04 -5.86 30.74
N MET A 33 -34.42 -5.67 31.92
CA MET A 33 -34.95 -4.81 32.98
C MET A 33 -35.12 -3.34 32.54
N LEU A 34 -34.21 -2.83 31.72
CA LEU A 34 -34.33 -1.49 31.16
C LEU A 34 -35.45 -1.40 30.11
N MET A 35 -35.68 -2.45 29.32
CA MET A 35 -36.75 -2.51 28.32
C MET A 35 -38.14 -2.62 28.96
N GLU A 36 -38.29 -3.48 29.98
CA GLU A 36 -39.49 -3.57 30.83
C GLU A 36 -39.87 -2.22 31.46
N ALA A 37 -38.87 -1.39 31.78
CA ALA A 37 -39.05 -0.06 32.36
C ALA A 37 -39.13 1.09 31.33
N GLY A 38 -39.05 0.79 30.03
CA GLY A 38 -38.99 1.80 28.95
C GLY A 38 -37.74 2.69 28.97
N LEU A 39 -36.71 2.32 29.76
CA LEU A 39 -35.40 3.00 29.82
C LEU A 39 -34.42 2.47 28.77
N LEU A 40 -34.76 1.39 28.07
CA LEU A 40 -34.16 0.95 26.81
C LEU A 40 -35.28 0.72 25.79
N TYR A 41 -35.19 1.31 24.62
CA TYR A 41 -36.18 1.19 23.54
C TYR A 41 -35.52 0.89 22.19
N HIS A 42 -36.33 0.46 21.21
CA HIS A 42 -35.91 0.31 19.82
C HIS A 42 -36.42 1.48 18.98
N GLN A 43 -35.57 2.07 18.15
CA GLN A 43 -35.97 3.13 17.21
C GLN A 43 -35.16 3.04 15.92
N LYS A 44 -35.79 3.25 14.76
CA LYS A 44 -35.08 3.50 13.49
C LYS A 44 -34.54 4.93 13.52
N VAL A 45 -33.23 5.09 13.46
CA VAL A 45 -32.55 6.40 13.59
C VAL A 45 -31.51 6.57 12.49
N HIS A 46 -31.59 7.71 11.81
CA HIS A 46 -30.66 8.12 10.77
C HIS A 46 -29.27 8.40 11.34
N SER A 47 -28.22 7.88 10.68
CA SER A 47 -26.87 7.83 11.25
C SER A 47 -26.26 9.21 11.56
N SER A 48 -26.70 10.27 10.88
CA SER A 48 -26.31 11.67 11.15
C SER A 48 -26.62 12.18 12.56
N PHE A 49 -27.51 11.52 13.32
CA PHE A 49 -27.85 11.90 14.71
C PHE A 49 -27.03 11.16 15.78
N ILE A 50 -26.17 10.20 15.37
CA ILE A 50 -25.53 9.24 16.27
C ILE A 50 -24.00 9.35 16.19
N GLY A 51 -23.36 9.79 17.27
CA GLY A 51 -21.90 9.87 17.40
C GLY A 51 -21.25 8.62 18.02
N VAL A 52 -19.98 8.75 18.35
CA VAL A 52 -19.20 7.77 19.14
C VAL A 52 -19.13 8.25 20.58
N HIS A 53 -19.56 7.42 21.53
CA HIS A 53 -19.44 7.76 22.97
C HIS A 53 -17.95 7.75 23.38
N PRO A 54 -17.47 8.67 24.25
CA PRO A 54 -16.06 8.71 24.66
C PRO A 54 -15.58 7.39 25.26
N SER A 55 -16.39 6.73 26.09
CA SER A 55 -16.06 5.42 26.69
C SER A 55 -16.09 4.22 25.71
N ASN A 56 -16.45 4.40 24.44
CA ASN A 56 -16.49 3.31 23.47
C ASN A 56 -15.06 2.81 23.17
N ARG A 57 -14.87 1.49 23.06
CA ARG A 57 -13.56 0.83 22.95
C ARG A 57 -12.60 1.22 24.08
N ASP A 58 -13.08 1.14 25.32
CA ASP A 58 -12.35 1.54 26.54
C ASP A 58 -11.76 2.97 26.51
N GLY A 59 -12.27 3.84 25.63
CA GLY A 59 -11.73 5.19 25.38
C GLY A 59 -11.03 5.38 24.02
N CYS A 60 -10.97 4.37 23.16
CA CYS A 60 -10.31 4.48 21.85
C CYS A 60 -11.23 5.00 20.72
N GLY A 61 -12.55 4.87 20.83
CA GLY A 61 -13.48 5.31 19.77
C GLY A 61 -13.43 4.46 18.50
N VAL A 62 -13.21 5.09 17.34
CA VAL A 62 -13.19 4.43 16.01
C VAL A 62 -11.90 4.74 15.25
N SER A 63 -11.41 3.79 14.45
CA SER A 63 -10.28 4.02 13.53
C SER A 63 -10.78 4.24 12.10
N ALA A 64 -10.30 5.31 11.45
CA ALA A 64 -10.68 5.65 10.08
C ALA A 64 -10.37 4.51 9.10
N LYS A 65 -9.22 3.85 9.27
CA LYS A 65 -8.86 2.65 8.50
C LYS A 65 -9.85 1.50 8.72
N HIS A 66 -10.24 1.22 9.97
CA HIS A 66 -11.20 0.15 10.29
C HIS A 66 -12.61 0.44 9.76
N VAL A 67 -13.01 1.71 9.65
CA VAL A 67 -14.26 2.12 8.99
C VAL A 67 -14.20 1.81 7.49
N HIS A 68 -13.13 2.19 6.78
CA HIS A 68 -12.99 1.88 5.35
C HIS A 68 -12.79 0.38 5.06
N GLU A 69 -12.08 -0.35 5.93
CA GLU A 69 -12.02 -1.82 5.87
C GLU A 69 -13.43 -2.43 6.05
N LEU A 70 -14.25 -1.91 6.98
CA LEU A 70 -15.62 -2.42 7.21
C LEU A 70 -16.57 -2.06 6.07
N LEU A 71 -16.38 -0.89 5.46
CA LEU A 71 -17.10 -0.49 4.25
C LEU A 71 -16.78 -1.45 3.11
N ALA A 72 -15.51 -1.79 2.90
CA ALA A 72 -15.10 -2.76 1.87
C ALA A 72 -15.63 -4.18 2.15
N ASP A 73 -15.66 -4.60 3.42
CA ASP A 73 -16.27 -5.88 3.83
C ASP A 73 -17.79 -5.89 3.52
N LEU A 74 -18.53 -4.85 3.91
CA LEU A 74 -19.98 -4.75 3.68
C LEU A 74 -20.33 -4.63 2.19
N VAL A 75 -19.62 -3.82 1.40
CA VAL A 75 -19.78 -3.73 -0.07
C VAL A 75 -19.32 -5.02 -0.79
N GLY A 76 -18.52 -5.85 -0.11
CA GLY A 76 -18.07 -7.15 -0.60
C GLY A 76 -19.06 -8.29 -0.34
N LEU A 77 -19.71 -8.28 0.83
CA LEU A 77 -20.58 -9.35 1.35
C LEU A 77 -22.09 -9.08 1.16
N GLY A 78 -22.48 -7.82 1.06
CA GLY A 78 -23.87 -7.36 1.19
C GLY A 78 -24.21 -6.94 2.62
N TRP A 79 -25.16 -6.03 2.76
CA TRP A 79 -25.75 -5.64 4.04
C TRP A 79 -26.78 -6.69 4.52
N SER A 80 -26.96 -6.77 5.84
CA SER A 80 -28.11 -7.45 6.43
C SER A 80 -28.59 -6.68 7.67
N THR A 81 -29.87 -6.31 7.64
CA THR A 81 -30.53 -5.63 8.76
C THR A 81 -30.72 -6.56 9.97
N SER A 82 -30.74 -7.89 9.80
CA SER A 82 -30.80 -8.84 10.94
C SER A 82 -29.49 -8.94 11.72
N GLU A 83 -28.36 -8.72 11.04
CA GLU A 83 -27.02 -8.78 11.66
C GLU A 83 -26.62 -7.45 12.32
N PHE A 84 -27.35 -6.36 12.04
CA PHE A 84 -27.06 -5.07 12.63
C PHE A 84 -27.54 -4.97 14.10
N ARG A 85 -26.60 -5.15 15.04
CA ARG A 85 -26.86 -5.13 16.50
C ARG A 85 -26.39 -3.84 17.18
N GLY A 86 -26.89 -2.69 16.71
CA GLY A 86 -26.58 -1.37 17.28
C GLY A 86 -26.94 -1.22 18.76
N LEU A 87 -26.14 -0.45 19.50
CA LEU A 87 -26.43 0.00 20.86
C LEU A 87 -25.86 1.41 21.08
N CYS A 88 -26.70 2.35 21.53
CA CYS A 88 -26.31 3.72 21.86
C CYS A 88 -27.02 4.23 23.13
N VAL A 89 -26.50 5.32 23.69
CA VAL A 89 -27.14 6.10 24.77
C VAL A 89 -27.67 7.43 24.21
N GLU A 90 -28.74 7.96 24.79
CA GLU A 90 -29.11 9.38 24.66
C GLU A 90 -27.98 10.26 25.20
N VAL A 91 -27.60 11.31 24.46
CA VAL A 91 -26.62 12.30 24.90
C VAL A 91 -27.32 13.35 25.75
N SER A 92 -26.94 13.46 27.02
CA SER A 92 -27.44 14.50 27.93
C SER A 92 -26.89 15.87 27.59
N ASP A 93 -27.65 16.90 27.96
CA ASP A 93 -27.34 18.29 27.67
C ASP A 93 -26.08 18.76 28.43
N SER A 94 -25.78 18.12 29.56
CA SER A 94 -24.56 18.29 30.36
C SER A 94 -23.29 17.69 29.77
N GLU A 95 -23.38 16.73 28.84
CA GLU A 95 -22.21 16.08 28.21
C GLU A 95 -22.10 16.37 26.70
N ARG A 96 -23.12 17.02 26.12
CA ARG A 96 -23.28 17.17 24.67
C ARG A 96 -22.07 17.81 23.99
N SER A 97 -21.51 18.86 24.58
CA SER A 97 -20.37 19.60 24.05
C SER A 97 -19.07 18.78 24.09
N ASP A 98 -18.89 17.92 25.09
CA ASP A 98 -17.71 17.06 25.22
C ASP A 98 -17.79 15.86 24.27
N VAL A 99 -18.97 15.22 24.14
CA VAL A 99 -19.19 14.16 23.15
C VAL A 99 -19.12 14.71 21.72
N PHE A 100 -19.61 15.93 21.47
CA PHE A 100 -19.45 16.61 20.18
C PHE A 100 -17.98 16.88 19.88
N ARG A 101 -17.23 17.52 20.80
CA ARG A 101 -15.79 17.81 20.62
C ARG A 101 -14.97 16.53 20.38
N TRP A 102 -15.28 15.44 21.06
CA TRP A 102 -14.69 14.12 20.83
C TRP A 102 -14.95 13.58 19.41
N ASN A 103 -16.16 13.80 18.86
CA ASN A 103 -16.49 13.37 17.50
C ASN A 103 -15.90 14.29 16.42
N GLN A 104 -15.75 15.59 16.69
CA GLN A 104 -15.00 16.49 15.82
C GLN A 104 -13.52 16.11 15.78
N GLU A 105 -12.87 15.88 16.94
CA GLU A 105 -11.47 15.40 17.00
C GLU A 105 -11.29 14.08 16.22
N LEU A 106 -12.24 13.14 16.31
CA LEU A 106 -12.19 11.89 15.55
C LEU A 106 -12.28 12.10 14.03
N ALA A 107 -13.01 13.12 13.57
CA ALA A 107 -13.16 13.43 12.14
C ALA A 107 -11.99 14.27 11.60
N GLU A 108 -11.55 15.30 12.32
CA GLU A 108 -10.42 16.17 11.95
C GLU A 108 -9.13 15.37 11.77
N ASN A 109 -8.82 14.48 12.72
CA ASN A 109 -7.64 13.61 12.62
C ASN A 109 -7.75 12.57 11.49
N SER A 110 -8.94 12.32 10.93
CA SER A 110 -9.14 11.28 9.90
C SER A 110 -8.72 11.69 8.47
N GLU A 111 -8.27 12.92 8.26
CA GLU A 111 -7.99 13.49 6.93
C GLU A 111 -9.22 13.37 5.99
N GLY A 112 -10.43 13.55 6.53
CA GLY A 112 -11.69 13.46 5.79
C GLY A 112 -12.14 12.04 5.45
N ARG A 113 -11.50 10.98 5.99
CA ARG A 113 -11.95 9.58 5.87
C ARG A 113 -13.09 9.22 6.84
N VAL A 114 -13.41 10.08 7.81
CA VAL A 114 -14.60 9.99 8.69
C VAL A 114 -15.25 11.37 8.77
N PRO A 115 -16.56 11.53 8.54
CA PRO A 115 -17.20 12.85 8.52
C PRO A 115 -17.43 13.41 9.92
N GLY A 116 -17.23 14.72 10.09
CA GLY A 116 -17.60 15.45 11.30
C GLY A 116 -19.11 15.63 11.45
N PHE A 117 -19.54 16.24 12.54
CA PHE A 117 -20.93 16.67 12.76
C PHE A 117 -21.11 18.14 12.34
N PRO A 118 -22.28 18.50 11.78
CA PRO A 118 -22.54 19.88 11.34
C PRO A 118 -22.79 20.85 12.50
N SER A 119 -23.34 20.37 13.62
CA SER A 119 -23.45 21.13 14.86
C SER A 119 -23.60 20.20 16.07
N GLU A 120 -23.34 20.74 17.26
CA GLU A 120 -23.59 20.06 18.54
C GLU A 120 -25.07 19.66 18.71
N THR A 121 -26.00 20.50 18.23
CA THR A 121 -27.45 20.25 18.31
C THR A 121 -27.93 19.08 17.45
N HIS A 122 -27.16 18.65 16.44
CA HIS A 122 -27.45 17.44 15.66
C HIS A 122 -27.08 16.14 16.40
N LEU A 123 -26.13 16.17 17.32
CA LEU A 123 -25.73 14.99 18.09
C LEU A 123 -26.82 14.66 19.13
N LYS A 124 -27.62 13.62 18.87
CA LYS A 124 -28.68 13.16 19.79
C LYS A 124 -28.28 11.93 20.59
N PHE A 125 -27.56 11.00 19.98
CA PHE A 125 -27.19 9.71 20.56
C PHE A 125 -25.69 9.42 20.42
N ALA A 126 -25.15 8.54 21.25
CA ALA A 126 -23.74 8.15 21.20
C ALA A 126 -23.58 6.62 21.32
N THR A 127 -22.89 6.02 20.34
CA THR A 127 -22.73 4.57 20.23
C THR A 127 -21.86 3.97 21.33
N LEU A 128 -22.28 2.82 21.85
CA LEU A 128 -21.51 1.89 22.68
C LEU A 128 -21.18 0.59 21.92
N ALA A 129 -22.02 0.18 20.96
CA ALA A 129 -21.75 -0.87 19.97
C ALA A 129 -22.14 -0.39 18.56
N GLY A 130 -21.63 -1.03 17.50
CA GLY A 130 -21.95 -0.64 16.11
C GLY A 130 -21.33 0.69 15.63
N SER A 131 -20.38 1.27 16.39
CA SER A 131 -19.78 2.58 16.12
C SER A 131 -19.11 2.68 14.73
N HIS A 132 -18.34 1.67 14.34
CA HIS A 132 -17.71 1.63 13.01
C HIS A 132 -18.77 1.53 11.90
N THR A 133 -19.80 0.70 12.06
CA THR A 133 -20.90 0.55 11.09
C THR A 133 -21.66 1.85 10.90
N ASN A 134 -21.95 2.57 11.99
CA ASN A 134 -22.58 3.89 11.93
C ASN A 134 -21.73 4.89 11.13
N GLN A 135 -20.40 4.88 11.30
CA GLN A 135 -19.52 5.73 10.50
C GLN A 135 -19.47 5.29 9.03
N VAL A 136 -19.63 4.01 8.70
CA VAL A 136 -19.77 3.56 7.30
C VAL A 136 -21.01 4.17 6.64
N LEU A 137 -22.17 4.14 7.31
CA LEU A 137 -23.40 4.78 6.84
C LEU A 137 -23.19 6.29 6.61
N ARG A 138 -22.53 6.97 7.54
CA ARG A 138 -22.20 8.40 7.42
C ARG A 138 -21.20 8.68 6.29
N CYS A 139 -20.22 7.80 6.03
CA CYS A 139 -19.28 7.98 4.93
C CYS A 139 -19.97 7.96 3.54
N PHE A 140 -21.03 7.15 3.37
CA PHE A 140 -21.86 7.19 2.17
C PHE A 140 -22.64 8.50 2.04
N LEU A 141 -23.36 8.92 3.10
CA LEU A 141 -24.12 10.18 3.14
C LEU A 141 -23.24 11.40 2.81
N HIS A 142 -22.00 11.44 3.29
CA HIS A 142 -21.06 12.53 3.08
C HIS A 142 -20.16 12.38 1.83
N LYS A 143 -20.45 11.40 0.94
CA LYS A 143 -19.68 11.11 -0.29
C LYS A 143 -18.15 11.10 -0.07
N VAL A 144 -17.71 10.41 0.99
CA VAL A 144 -16.32 10.36 1.46
C VAL A 144 -15.40 9.69 0.41
N PRO A 145 -14.13 10.14 0.23
CA PRO A 145 -13.17 9.49 -0.68
C PRO A 145 -12.87 8.05 -0.25
N SER A 146 -13.04 7.10 -1.17
CA SER A 146 -12.90 5.67 -0.85
C SER A 146 -12.40 4.87 -2.05
N ASP A 147 -11.66 3.82 -1.73
CA ASP A 147 -11.01 2.91 -2.68
C ASP A 147 -11.93 1.69 -3.02
N ALA A 148 -13.16 1.69 -2.50
CA ALA A 148 -14.16 0.62 -2.59
C ALA A 148 -14.92 0.61 -3.94
N GLY A 149 -14.18 0.36 -5.04
CA GLY A 149 -14.58 0.61 -6.43
C GLY A 149 -15.94 0.11 -6.97
N LYS A 150 -16.69 -0.74 -6.24
CA LYS A 150 -18.07 -1.13 -6.61
C LYS A 150 -19.12 -0.06 -6.24
N ALA A 151 -18.85 0.74 -5.20
CA ALA A 151 -19.80 1.65 -4.58
C ALA A 151 -19.30 3.11 -4.63
N THR A 152 -18.48 3.44 -5.62
CA THR A 152 -17.83 4.75 -5.76
C THR A 152 -17.91 5.29 -7.18
N GLU A 153 -18.20 6.58 -7.31
CA GLU A 153 -18.14 7.35 -8.56
C GLU A 153 -17.16 8.51 -8.37
N GLY A 154 -16.30 8.76 -9.37
CA GLY A 154 -15.25 9.79 -9.26
C GLY A 154 -14.26 9.61 -8.09
N GLY A 155 -14.13 8.39 -7.54
CA GLY A 155 -13.31 8.11 -6.35
C GLY A 155 -13.97 8.46 -5.00
N ARG A 156 -15.25 8.82 -5.01
CA ARG A 156 -16.06 9.10 -3.81
C ARG A 156 -17.20 8.10 -3.69
N LEU A 157 -17.62 7.80 -2.47
CA LEU A 157 -18.76 6.93 -2.21
C LEU A 157 -20.03 7.51 -2.84
N SER A 158 -20.83 6.67 -3.48
CA SER A 158 -22.09 7.06 -4.11
C SER A 158 -23.25 6.21 -3.63
N LEU A 159 -24.32 6.89 -3.21
CA LEU A 159 -25.60 6.27 -2.86
C LEU A 159 -26.31 5.71 -4.10
N GLU A 160 -26.11 6.31 -5.28
CA GLU A 160 -26.76 5.88 -6.54
C GLU A 160 -26.20 4.52 -7.00
N SER A 161 -24.86 4.35 -7.01
CA SER A 161 -24.27 3.03 -7.22
C SER A 161 -24.59 2.05 -6.09
N LEU A 162 -24.69 2.49 -4.84
CA LEU A 162 -25.07 1.62 -3.73
C LEU A 162 -26.49 1.07 -3.92
N GLN A 163 -27.48 1.94 -4.17
CA GLN A 163 -28.89 1.58 -4.40
C GLN A 163 -29.06 0.54 -5.52
N ARG A 164 -28.26 0.65 -6.58
CA ARG A 164 -28.25 -0.29 -7.71
C ARG A 164 -27.61 -1.64 -7.38
N THR A 165 -26.80 -1.75 -6.33
CA THR A 165 -26.11 -3.00 -5.93
C THR A 165 -26.64 -3.64 -4.66
N ASP A 166 -27.16 -2.85 -3.73
CA ASP A 166 -27.60 -3.24 -2.40
C ASP A 166 -28.64 -2.21 -1.88
N PRO A 167 -29.94 -2.41 -2.22
CA PRO A 167 -31.00 -1.49 -1.83
C PRO A 167 -31.20 -1.39 -0.32
N ASP A 168 -30.94 -2.46 0.43
CA ASP A 168 -31.11 -2.49 1.89
C ASP A 168 -30.00 -1.70 2.60
N PHE A 169 -28.75 -1.77 2.10
CA PHE A 169 -27.66 -0.92 2.58
C PHE A 169 -27.91 0.56 2.24
N HIS A 170 -28.49 0.84 1.06
CA HIS A 170 -28.92 2.19 0.70
C HIS A 170 -29.99 2.70 1.67
N ALA A 171 -31.05 1.94 1.93
CA ALA A 171 -32.10 2.31 2.89
C ALA A 171 -31.54 2.49 4.32
N ALA A 172 -30.61 1.64 4.76
CA ALA A 172 -29.91 1.80 6.04
C ALA A 172 -29.08 3.09 6.10
N CYS A 173 -28.55 3.57 4.97
CA CYS A 173 -27.89 4.87 4.88
C CYS A 173 -28.89 6.03 4.93
N THR A 174 -29.90 6.05 4.04
CA THR A 174 -30.78 7.22 3.81
C THR A 174 -31.97 7.33 4.77
N GLU A 175 -32.45 6.23 5.31
CA GLU A 175 -33.57 6.18 6.26
C GLU A 175 -33.11 5.82 7.69
N GLY A 176 -31.87 5.35 7.83
CA GLY A 176 -31.30 4.89 9.09
C GLY A 176 -31.56 3.42 9.42
N ALA A 177 -30.89 2.95 10.46
CA ALA A 177 -30.98 1.58 10.96
C ALA A 177 -31.73 1.52 12.30
N VAL A 178 -32.16 0.32 12.72
CA VAL A 178 -32.81 0.13 14.04
C VAL A 178 -31.75 0.02 15.13
N TRP A 179 -31.84 0.86 16.15
CA TRP A 179 -30.93 0.91 17.29
C TRP A 179 -31.63 0.48 18.58
N ARG A 180 -30.90 -0.22 19.46
CA ARG A 180 -31.20 -0.23 20.90
C ARG A 180 -30.69 1.07 21.50
N ILE A 181 -31.58 1.88 22.04
CA ILE A 181 -31.28 3.19 22.63
C ILE A 181 -31.56 3.12 24.13
N VAL A 182 -30.57 3.51 24.93
CA VAL A 182 -30.65 3.56 26.39
C VAL A 182 -30.78 5.02 26.84
N SER A 183 -31.76 5.30 27.71
CA SER A 183 -32.02 6.68 28.14
C SER A 183 -30.91 7.27 29.01
N LYS A 184 -30.67 8.59 28.89
CA LYS A 184 -29.58 9.31 29.56
C LYS A 184 -29.57 9.18 31.08
N VAL A 185 -30.72 8.90 31.69
CA VAL A 185 -30.89 8.62 33.13
C VAL A 185 -30.05 7.42 33.58
N VAL A 186 -29.84 6.42 32.72
CA VAL A 186 -29.11 5.18 33.07
C VAL A 186 -27.62 5.43 33.27
N PRO A 187 -26.82 5.97 32.31
CA PRO A 187 -25.41 6.29 32.56
C PRO A 187 -25.23 7.39 33.61
N GLN A 188 -26.18 8.33 33.74
CA GLN A 188 -26.15 9.35 34.81
C GLN A 188 -26.26 8.74 36.22
N ARG A 189 -27.11 7.73 36.45
CA ARG A 189 -27.20 7.03 37.73
C ARG A 189 -26.15 5.92 37.90
N PHE A 190 -25.67 5.34 36.81
CA PHE A 190 -24.72 4.23 36.76
C PHE A 190 -23.56 4.48 35.79
N PRO A 191 -22.54 5.27 36.16
CA PRO A 191 -21.43 5.61 35.25
C PRO A 191 -20.65 4.40 34.68
N SER A 192 -20.63 3.27 35.40
CA SER A 192 -20.02 2.01 34.95
C SER A 192 -20.79 1.32 33.81
N PHE A 193 -22.06 1.67 33.56
CA PHE A 193 -22.90 1.07 32.54
C PHE A 193 -22.26 1.11 31.15
N CYS A 194 -21.76 2.28 30.72
CA CYS A 194 -21.16 2.44 29.40
C CYS A 194 -19.91 1.55 29.20
N GLN A 195 -19.08 1.39 30.23
CA GLN A 195 -17.87 0.55 30.18
C GLN A 195 -18.23 -0.94 30.13
N LEU A 196 -19.24 -1.38 30.89
CA LEU A 196 -19.74 -2.76 30.92
C LEU A 196 -20.47 -3.14 29.62
N ALA A 197 -21.31 -2.24 29.09
CA ALA A 197 -22.06 -2.43 27.86
C ALA A 197 -21.14 -2.60 26.63
N GLN A 198 -20.14 -1.71 26.45
CA GLN A 198 -19.17 -1.87 25.35
C GLN A 198 -18.27 -3.12 25.55
N SER A 199 -17.92 -3.47 26.79
CA SER A 199 -17.20 -4.72 27.08
C SER A 199 -18.01 -5.95 26.68
N ALA A 200 -19.33 -5.96 26.94
CA ALA A 200 -20.22 -7.06 26.58
C ALA A 200 -20.41 -7.17 25.06
N ALA A 201 -20.50 -6.04 24.35
CA ALA A 201 -20.53 -5.99 22.90
C ALA A 201 -19.23 -6.53 22.26
N ASN A 202 -18.06 -6.16 22.80
CA ASN A 202 -16.76 -6.70 22.35
C ASN A 202 -16.67 -8.23 22.55
N ALA A 203 -17.38 -8.78 23.54
CA ALA A 203 -17.37 -10.20 23.90
C ALA A 203 -18.41 -11.08 23.15
N SER A 204 -19.28 -10.50 22.31
CA SER A 204 -20.48 -11.17 21.78
C SER A 204 -20.70 -11.07 20.26
N GLY A 205 -19.78 -10.46 19.51
CA GLY A 205 -19.93 -10.26 18.07
C GLY A 205 -18.97 -11.07 17.20
N HIS A 206 -19.50 -11.88 16.27
CA HIS A 206 -18.72 -12.51 15.19
C HIS A 206 -18.31 -11.52 14.08
N VAL A 207 -19.03 -10.40 13.95
CA VAL A 207 -18.82 -9.35 12.93
C VAL A 207 -18.21 -8.07 13.54
N ALA A 208 -18.07 -8.02 14.87
CA ALA A 208 -17.44 -6.89 15.55
C ALA A 208 -15.91 -6.88 15.30
N ARG A 209 -15.32 -5.71 15.05
CA ARG A 209 -13.85 -5.58 15.04
C ARG A 209 -13.29 -5.99 16.41
N GLU A 210 -12.18 -6.71 16.45
CA GLU A 210 -11.59 -7.21 17.70
C GLU A 210 -10.99 -6.07 18.57
N GLU A 211 -10.71 -6.34 19.85
CA GLU A 211 -9.98 -5.40 20.73
C GLU A 211 -8.49 -5.36 20.36
N SER A 212 -7.91 -4.16 20.18
CA SER A 212 -6.50 -4.03 19.79
C SER A 212 -5.53 -4.05 20.98
N GLU A 213 -4.25 -4.34 20.75
CA GLU A 213 -3.23 -4.31 21.82
C GLU A 213 -3.05 -2.89 22.41
N LEU A 214 -3.30 -1.82 21.64
CA LEU A 214 -3.34 -0.45 22.18
C LEU A 214 -4.60 -0.17 23.00
N GLN A 215 -5.77 -0.67 22.59
CA GLN A 215 -6.99 -0.63 23.40
C GLN A 215 -6.78 -1.36 24.74
N LEU A 216 -6.12 -2.52 24.73
CA LEU A 216 -5.77 -3.24 25.94
C LEU A 216 -4.80 -2.47 26.84
N CYS A 217 -3.82 -1.73 26.29
CA CYS A 217 -3.00 -0.80 27.08
C CYS A 217 -3.85 0.31 27.75
N ARG A 218 -4.78 0.94 27.03
CA ARG A 218 -5.69 1.95 27.62
C ARG A 218 -6.56 1.35 28.73
N LYS A 219 -7.13 0.17 28.48
CA LYS A 219 -7.95 -0.59 29.44
C LYS A 219 -7.18 -0.94 30.72
N ILE A 220 -5.93 -1.38 30.57
CA ILE A 220 -5.00 -1.60 31.70
C ILE A 220 -4.77 -0.30 32.46
N HIS A 221 -4.47 0.81 31.78
CA HIS A 221 -4.23 2.10 32.43
C HIS A 221 -5.46 2.57 33.23
N GLY A 222 -6.67 2.44 32.66
CA GLY A 222 -7.92 2.78 33.34
C GLY A 222 -8.15 1.96 34.61
N GLU A 223 -7.95 0.63 34.55
CA GLU A 223 -8.08 -0.24 35.72
C GLU A 223 -6.99 0.02 36.79
N VAL A 224 -5.75 0.32 36.37
CA VAL A 224 -4.67 0.75 37.30
C VAL A 224 -5.05 2.05 38.00
N ALA A 225 -5.47 3.08 37.25
CA ALA A 225 -5.91 4.35 37.82
C ALA A 225 -7.10 4.17 38.78
N ARG A 226 -8.08 3.32 38.43
CA ARG A 226 -9.20 2.96 39.31
C ARG A 226 -8.74 2.31 40.61
N HIS A 227 -7.78 1.37 40.56
CA HIS A 227 -7.24 0.74 41.78
C HIS A 227 -6.42 1.72 42.64
N MET A 228 -5.66 2.63 42.03
CA MET A 228 -4.95 3.69 42.76
C MET A 228 -5.91 4.69 43.41
N GLY A 229 -7.00 5.06 42.73
CA GLY A 229 -8.07 5.90 43.28
C GLY A 229 -8.81 5.26 44.46
N LEU A 230 -8.82 3.93 44.56
CA LEU A 230 -9.28 3.18 45.74
C LEU A 230 -8.19 3.04 46.84
N GLY A 231 -7.18 3.91 46.83
CA GLY A 231 -6.12 3.98 47.85
C GLY A 231 -5.02 2.93 47.72
N LYS A 232 -4.99 2.11 46.64
CA LYS A 232 -3.97 1.07 46.49
C LYS A 232 -2.66 1.64 45.95
N SER A 233 -1.64 1.71 46.81
CA SER A 233 -0.31 2.26 46.49
C SER A 233 0.48 1.51 45.40
N THR A 234 0.28 0.19 45.27
CA THR A 234 0.91 -0.64 44.24
C THR A 234 -0.11 -1.58 43.60
N VAL A 235 -0.34 -1.44 42.30
CA VAL A 235 -1.24 -2.30 41.52
C VAL A 235 -0.43 -3.38 40.81
N ASN A 236 -0.80 -4.64 41.02
CA ASN A 236 -0.17 -5.81 40.41
C ASN A 236 -1.03 -6.36 39.28
N TYR A 237 -0.46 -7.18 38.39
CA TYR A 237 -1.21 -7.74 37.26
C TYR A 237 -2.45 -8.51 37.72
N VAL A 238 -2.35 -9.27 38.82
CA VAL A 238 -3.45 -10.04 39.41
C VAL A 238 -4.65 -9.16 39.78
N ASP A 239 -4.44 -7.89 40.15
CA ASP A 239 -5.51 -6.98 40.55
C ASP A 239 -6.41 -6.58 39.37
N VAL A 240 -5.80 -6.33 38.20
CA VAL A 240 -6.51 -5.85 37.00
C VAL A 240 -6.84 -6.95 36.00
N LYS A 241 -6.17 -8.11 36.08
CA LYS A 241 -6.25 -9.24 35.13
C LYS A 241 -7.68 -9.58 34.76
N ASP A 242 -8.54 -9.82 35.75
CA ASP A 242 -9.89 -10.33 35.51
C ASP A 242 -10.87 -9.26 35.00
N ALA A 243 -10.56 -7.97 35.24
CA ALA A 243 -11.27 -6.85 34.62
C ALA A 243 -10.84 -6.62 33.14
N VAL A 244 -9.53 -6.67 32.87
CA VAL A 244 -8.98 -6.50 31.51
C VAL A 244 -9.37 -7.66 30.59
N LEU A 245 -9.30 -8.90 31.09
CA LEU A 245 -9.63 -10.12 30.34
C LEU A 245 -11.14 -10.44 30.30
N ARG A 246 -11.99 -9.63 30.95
CA ARG A 246 -13.45 -9.85 31.09
C ARG A 246 -14.17 -10.08 29.75
N SER A 247 -13.74 -9.38 28.71
CA SER A 247 -14.28 -9.46 27.34
C SER A 247 -13.72 -10.62 26.51
N LYS A 248 -12.81 -11.42 27.06
CA LYS A 248 -12.04 -12.48 26.37
C LYS A 248 -11.28 -11.97 25.13
N PRO A 249 -10.43 -10.93 25.26
CA PRO A 249 -9.68 -10.39 24.13
C PRO A 249 -8.79 -11.46 23.46
N ARG A 250 -8.74 -11.47 22.13
CA ARG A 250 -7.88 -12.36 21.33
C ARG A 250 -6.42 -12.33 21.78
N SER A 251 -5.91 -11.15 22.14
CA SER A 251 -4.53 -10.94 22.59
C SER A 251 -4.34 -11.11 24.10
N ALA A 252 -5.19 -11.90 24.77
CA ALA A 252 -5.04 -12.27 26.18
C ALA A 252 -3.64 -12.84 26.53
N GLY A 253 -2.96 -13.48 25.56
CA GLY A 253 -1.57 -13.92 25.71
C GLY A 253 -0.54 -12.78 25.77
N THR A 254 -0.79 -11.65 25.10
CA THR A 254 0.07 -10.45 25.15
C THR A 254 -0.14 -9.64 26.44
N VAL A 255 -1.34 -9.70 27.04
CA VAL A 255 -1.75 -8.83 28.17
C VAL A 255 -0.73 -8.73 29.33
N PRO A 256 -0.05 -9.80 29.79
CA PRO A 256 1.00 -9.66 30.81
C PRO A 256 2.17 -8.75 30.40
N ALA A 257 2.56 -8.79 29.11
CA ALA A 257 3.60 -7.90 28.57
C ALA A 257 3.07 -6.47 28.35
N LEU A 258 1.81 -6.32 27.92
CA LEU A 258 1.12 -5.02 27.85
C LEU A 258 1.02 -4.35 29.23
N PHE A 259 0.80 -5.13 30.30
CA PHE A 259 0.70 -4.63 31.66
C PHE A 259 2.01 -3.98 32.13
N VAL A 260 3.12 -4.70 31.98
CA VAL A 260 4.46 -4.18 32.31
C VAL A 260 4.81 -2.97 31.43
N PHE A 261 4.43 -2.99 30.15
CA PHE A 261 4.66 -1.86 29.24
C PHE A 261 3.88 -0.61 29.66
N THR A 262 2.59 -0.77 29.95
CA THR A 262 1.67 0.32 30.30
C THR A 262 2.07 1.01 31.60
N LEU A 263 2.50 0.25 32.62
CA LEU A 263 2.98 0.82 33.88
C LEU A 263 4.29 1.61 33.73
N ARG A 264 5.18 1.19 32.80
CA ARG A 264 6.56 1.72 32.73
C ARG A 264 6.76 2.82 31.70
N TYR A 265 6.02 2.82 30.59
CA TYR A 265 6.37 3.63 29.41
C TYR A 265 5.23 4.49 28.84
N SER A 266 4.00 4.38 29.38
CA SER A 266 2.83 5.11 28.88
C SER A 266 2.91 6.64 28.95
N GLY A 267 3.80 7.21 29.77
CA GLY A 267 3.90 8.65 30.02
C GLY A 267 3.28 9.10 31.34
N GLY A 268 3.52 8.35 32.43
CA GLY A 268 3.09 8.70 33.78
C GLY A 268 1.57 8.59 33.99
N GLN A 269 1.04 9.22 35.05
CA GLN A 269 -0.35 9.10 35.49
C GLN A 269 -1.41 9.53 34.46
N HIS A 270 -1.02 10.32 33.45
CA HIS A 270 -1.90 10.76 32.37
C HIS A 270 -1.73 9.94 31.07
N ALA A 271 -0.81 8.98 31.05
CA ALA A 271 -0.51 8.12 29.90
C ALA A 271 -0.28 8.88 28.58
N HIS A 272 0.36 10.05 28.62
CA HIS A 272 0.35 10.99 27.49
C HIS A 272 1.00 10.42 26.20
N LEU A 273 2.06 9.61 26.32
CA LEU A 273 2.71 8.95 25.17
C LEU A 273 1.82 7.85 24.58
N LEU A 274 1.10 7.11 25.43
CA LEU A 274 0.10 6.14 24.97
C LEU A 274 -1.05 6.84 24.24
N GLN A 275 -1.54 7.97 24.77
CA GLN A 275 -2.58 8.76 24.10
C GLN A 275 -2.11 9.28 22.73
N GLU A 276 -0.88 9.80 22.62
CA GLU A 276 -0.28 10.27 21.36
C GLU A 276 -0.18 9.15 20.31
N THR A 277 0.41 8.01 20.69
CA THR A 277 0.55 6.85 19.80
C THR A 277 -0.80 6.29 19.38
N GLU A 278 -1.75 6.20 20.30
CA GLU A 278 -3.09 5.71 20.02
C GLU A 278 -3.85 6.65 19.06
N LYS A 279 -3.83 7.98 19.30
CA LYS A 279 -4.45 8.96 18.40
C LYS A 279 -3.90 8.83 16.97
N PHE A 280 -2.57 8.76 16.83
CA PHE A 280 -1.91 8.57 15.53
C PHE A 280 -2.27 7.23 14.86
N VAL A 281 -2.20 6.11 15.59
CA VAL A 281 -2.46 4.78 15.04
C VAL A 281 -3.94 4.58 14.69
N ARG A 282 -4.85 5.22 15.43
CA ARG A 282 -6.29 5.26 15.15
C ARG A 282 -6.60 6.01 13.85
N ALA A 283 -5.92 7.13 13.62
CA ALA A 283 -6.10 7.99 12.46
C ALA A 283 -5.43 7.44 11.19
N HIS A 284 -4.10 7.25 11.23
CA HIS A 284 -3.28 6.98 10.04
C HIS A 284 -2.63 5.57 10.05
N GLY A 285 -2.78 4.79 11.12
CA GLY A 285 -2.10 3.51 11.33
C GLY A 285 -2.96 2.26 11.12
N PHE A 286 -2.37 1.10 11.46
CA PHE A 286 -2.93 -0.23 11.28
C PHE A 286 -3.39 -0.82 12.63
N ASN A 287 -4.45 -0.26 13.24
CA ASN A 287 -4.93 -0.63 14.59
C ASN A 287 -5.34 -2.12 14.76
N SER A 288 -5.54 -2.88 13.67
CA SER A 288 -5.82 -4.33 13.67
C SER A 288 -4.57 -5.20 13.76
N ARG A 289 -3.36 -4.62 13.69
CA ARG A 289 -2.09 -5.34 13.72
C ARG A 289 -1.73 -5.76 15.15
N MET A 290 -1.59 -7.06 15.38
CA MET A 290 -1.03 -7.57 16.63
C MET A 290 0.49 -7.72 16.49
N LEU A 291 1.24 -7.19 17.45
CA LEU A 291 2.70 -7.30 17.53
C LEU A 291 3.13 -8.53 18.35
N GLY A 292 2.27 -9.00 19.26
CA GLY A 292 2.48 -10.21 20.05
C GLY A 292 3.40 -10.00 21.28
N PRO A 293 3.40 -10.99 22.20
CA PRO A 293 4.11 -10.86 23.48
C PRO A 293 5.61 -10.64 23.29
N GLU A 294 6.25 -11.27 22.31
CA GLU A 294 7.70 -11.20 22.13
C GLU A 294 8.21 -9.79 21.78
N ILE A 295 7.38 -8.96 21.12
CA ILE A 295 7.71 -7.56 20.83
C ILE A 295 7.54 -6.72 22.09
N PHE A 296 6.46 -6.89 22.86
CA PHE A 296 6.26 -6.14 24.10
C PHE A 296 7.22 -6.55 25.21
N GLU A 297 7.58 -7.83 25.32
CA GLU A 297 8.68 -8.33 26.16
C GLU A 297 10.03 -7.69 25.76
N ALA A 298 10.31 -7.57 24.46
CA ALA A 298 11.51 -6.89 23.99
C ALA A 298 11.50 -5.39 24.31
N LEU A 299 10.34 -4.72 24.20
CA LEU A 299 10.18 -3.33 24.64
C LEU A 299 10.36 -3.20 26.16
N ASN A 300 9.90 -4.18 26.95
CA ASN A 300 10.06 -4.20 28.40
C ASN A 300 11.49 -4.46 28.90
N THR A 301 12.46 -4.67 27.99
CA THR A 301 13.89 -4.78 28.34
C THR A 301 14.35 -3.52 29.08
N GLU A 302 14.91 -3.70 30.28
CA GLU A 302 15.47 -2.60 31.07
C GLU A 302 16.81 -2.11 30.51
N VAL A 303 17.04 -0.81 30.58
CA VAL A 303 18.27 -0.15 30.14
C VAL A 303 18.81 0.64 31.33
N LYS A 304 20.11 0.50 31.62
CA LYS A 304 20.75 1.15 32.78
C LYS A 304 21.07 2.63 32.47
N VAL A 305 20.04 3.47 32.43
CA VAL A 305 20.12 4.93 32.22
C VAL A 305 19.02 5.62 33.03
N ASN A 306 19.19 6.93 33.29
CA ASN A 306 18.21 7.71 34.07
C ASN A 306 16.89 7.95 33.32
N ASP A 307 16.93 8.09 31.99
CA ASP A 307 15.74 7.97 31.15
C ASP A 307 15.41 6.48 30.94
N PRO A 308 14.20 5.99 31.33
CA PRO A 308 13.78 4.63 31.02
C PRO A 308 13.68 4.36 29.51
N GLY A 309 13.66 5.38 28.65
CA GLY A 309 13.58 5.32 27.19
C GLY A 309 12.13 5.24 26.69
N ALA A 310 11.20 5.89 27.37
CA ALA A 310 9.76 5.77 27.09
C ALA A 310 9.40 6.34 25.70
N GLN A 311 9.88 7.54 25.37
CA GLN A 311 9.61 8.17 24.07
C GLN A 311 10.11 7.31 22.90
N VAL A 312 11.31 6.73 22.99
CA VAL A 312 11.86 5.84 21.95
C VAL A 312 11.04 4.54 21.79
N ARG A 313 10.45 4.01 22.86
CA ARG A 313 9.52 2.87 22.76
C ARG A 313 8.25 3.24 22.02
N HIS A 314 7.71 4.42 22.31
CA HIS A 314 6.55 4.94 21.57
C HIS A 314 6.90 5.20 20.10
N MET A 315 8.08 5.74 19.77
CA MET A 315 8.56 5.83 18.38
C MET A 315 8.58 4.46 17.68
N LEU A 316 9.07 3.41 18.36
CA LEU A 316 9.05 2.03 17.84
C LEU A 316 7.61 1.54 17.61
N LEU A 317 6.64 1.92 18.44
CA LEU A 317 5.21 1.63 18.20
C LEU A 317 4.64 2.43 17.03
N HIS A 318 4.91 3.74 16.92
CA HIS A 318 4.55 4.56 15.76
C HIS A 318 5.04 3.91 14.46
N PHE A 319 6.29 3.44 14.42
CA PHE A 319 6.81 2.66 13.29
C PHE A 319 6.10 1.31 13.11
N ALA A 320 5.96 0.51 14.17
CA ALA A 320 5.38 -0.83 14.12
C ALA A 320 3.90 -0.86 13.69
N TYR A 321 3.14 0.20 13.96
CA TYR A 321 1.74 0.35 13.59
C TYR A 321 1.50 1.29 12.38
N GLY A 322 2.42 2.19 12.07
CA GLY A 322 2.24 3.20 11.00
C GLY A 322 2.70 2.74 9.60
N VAL A 323 3.68 1.84 9.48
CA VAL A 323 4.11 1.33 8.17
C VAL A 323 3.20 0.21 7.66
N GLU A 324 3.04 0.06 6.36
CA GLU A 324 2.16 -0.96 5.76
C GLU A 324 2.60 -2.40 6.05
N ASP A 325 3.91 -2.65 6.08
CA ASP A 325 4.48 -3.98 6.27
C ASP A 325 4.45 -4.41 7.74
N GLY A 326 3.55 -5.32 8.08
CA GLY A 326 3.41 -5.87 9.44
C GLY A 326 4.62 -6.66 9.96
N ARG A 327 5.68 -6.84 9.17
CA ARG A 327 6.96 -7.46 9.60
C ARG A 327 8.13 -6.47 9.58
N ALA A 328 7.87 -5.17 9.43
CA ALA A 328 8.91 -4.15 9.35
C ALA A 328 9.76 -4.04 10.64
N LEU A 329 9.14 -4.23 11.81
CA LEU A 329 9.82 -4.30 13.11
C LEU A 329 9.88 -5.75 13.60
N SER A 330 11.03 -6.15 14.15
CA SER A 330 11.26 -7.46 14.74
C SER A 330 11.86 -7.36 16.15
N VAL A 331 11.81 -8.48 16.89
CA VAL A 331 12.39 -8.59 18.24
C VAL A 331 13.89 -8.23 18.27
N SER A 332 14.64 -8.56 17.21
CA SER A 332 16.06 -8.19 17.07
C SER A 332 16.27 -6.71 16.79
N ASP A 333 15.34 -6.03 16.13
CA ASP A 333 15.38 -4.56 15.97
C ASP A 333 15.19 -3.84 17.30
N VAL A 334 14.18 -4.25 18.08
CA VAL A 334 13.91 -3.68 19.41
C VAL A 334 15.12 -3.86 20.32
N LYS A 335 15.71 -5.06 20.33
CA LYS A 335 16.95 -5.36 21.09
C LYS A 335 18.17 -4.60 20.55
N LYS A 336 18.30 -4.37 19.23
CA LYS A 336 19.33 -3.49 18.65
C LYS A 336 19.17 -2.06 19.17
N THR A 337 17.96 -1.50 19.13
CA THR A 337 17.67 -0.12 19.58
C THR A 337 18.11 0.13 21.00
N PHE A 338 17.89 -0.81 21.93
CA PHE A 338 18.26 -0.66 23.35
C PHE A 338 19.68 -1.14 23.71
N SER A 339 20.48 -1.59 22.73
CA SER A 339 21.90 -1.90 22.95
C SER A 339 22.73 -0.66 23.34
N ALA A 340 23.88 -0.88 23.99
CA ALA A 340 24.77 0.20 24.41
C ALA A 340 25.28 1.05 23.24
N GLY A 341 25.67 0.41 22.13
CA GLY A 341 26.15 1.09 20.91
C GLY A 341 25.11 1.95 20.18
N MET A 342 23.84 1.90 20.58
CA MET A 342 22.78 2.78 20.06
C MET A 342 22.45 3.96 21.01
N ALA A 343 23.13 4.11 22.14
CA ALA A 343 22.77 5.10 23.17
C ALA A 343 22.69 6.55 22.65
N GLY A 344 23.79 7.08 22.10
CA GLY A 344 23.81 8.46 21.56
C GLY A 344 22.80 8.68 20.42
N LYS A 345 22.55 7.66 19.59
CA LYS A 345 21.52 7.71 18.54
C LYS A 345 20.08 7.76 19.12
N ARG A 346 19.82 7.12 20.26
CA ARG A 346 18.52 7.24 20.97
C ARG A 346 18.33 8.64 21.53
N GLU A 347 19.35 9.16 22.21
CA GLU A 347 19.36 10.50 22.82
C GLU A 347 19.20 11.61 21.77
N GLU A 348 19.95 11.51 20.67
CA GLU A 348 19.81 12.35 19.48
C GLU A 348 18.39 12.31 18.90
N ALA A 349 17.78 11.13 18.80
CA ALA A 349 16.42 10.98 18.30
C ALA A 349 15.36 11.57 19.24
N THR A 350 15.45 11.35 20.56
CA THR A 350 14.55 11.96 21.55
C THR A 350 14.65 13.48 21.51
N ARG A 351 15.87 14.04 21.60
CA ARG A 351 16.11 15.49 21.61
C ARG A 351 15.61 16.19 20.34
N LEU A 352 15.81 15.58 19.17
CA LEU A 352 15.30 16.12 17.90
C LEU A 352 13.77 16.06 17.83
N LEU A 353 13.14 14.99 18.33
CA LEU A 353 11.69 14.85 18.38
C LEU A 353 11.05 15.87 19.34
N GLU A 354 11.66 16.10 20.51
CA GLU A 354 11.22 17.10 21.49
C GLU A 354 11.29 18.51 20.91
N ALA A 355 12.37 18.88 20.23
CA ALA A 355 12.48 20.15 19.52
C ALA A 355 11.41 20.29 18.41
N CYS A 356 11.14 19.21 17.66
CA CYS A 356 10.10 19.18 16.63
C CYS A 356 8.68 19.35 17.22
N LYS A 357 8.40 18.74 18.38
CA LYS A 357 7.15 18.93 19.14
C LYS A 357 7.02 20.36 19.66
N ALA A 358 8.09 20.94 20.20
CA ALA A 358 8.10 22.31 20.68
C ALA A 358 7.81 23.32 19.56
N LEU A 359 8.35 23.12 18.35
CA LEU A 359 8.04 23.95 17.18
C LEU A 359 6.56 23.90 16.79
N CYS A 360 5.88 22.76 16.88
CA CYS A 360 4.43 22.70 16.62
C CYS A 360 3.62 23.57 17.60
N VAL A 361 4.05 23.65 18.86
CA VAL A 361 3.42 24.51 19.88
C VAL A 361 3.76 25.98 19.63
N GLN A 362 5.03 26.29 19.33
CA GLN A 362 5.51 27.65 19.09
C GLN A 362 4.86 28.30 17.86
N HIS A 363 4.56 27.52 16.82
CA HIS A 363 3.91 27.98 15.59
C HIS A 363 2.39 27.73 15.58
N THR A 364 1.78 27.38 16.71
CA THR A 364 0.33 27.18 16.88
C THR A 364 -0.28 26.24 15.82
N VAL A 365 0.45 25.17 15.47
CA VAL A 365 0.06 24.24 14.39
C VAL A 365 -1.23 23.51 14.77
N GLN A 366 -2.19 23.44 13.84
CA GLN A 366 -3.46 22.74 14.07
C GLN A 366 -3.25 21.30 14.59
N PRO A 367 -3.96 20.86 15.64
CA PRO A 367 -3.67 19.59 16.32
C PRO A 367 -3.64 18.35 15.40
N ALA A 368 -4.53 18.27 14.40
CA ALA A 368 -4.56 17.16 13.45
C ALA A 368 -3.34 17.13 12.51
N ILE A 369 -2.88 18.31 12.06
CA ILE A 369 -1.66 18.44 11.24
C ILE A 369 -0.43 18.05 12.09
N ALA A 370 -0.35 18.56 13.32
CA ALA A 370 0.72 18.21 14.25
C ALA A 370 0.76 16.71 14.58
N LEU A 371 -0.39 16.09 14.87
CA LEU A 371 -0.50 14.64 15.14
C LEU A 371 0.05 13.80 13.96
N LYS A 372 -0.39 14.13 12.73
CA LYS A 372 0.06 13.48 11.50
C LYS A 372 1.57 13.64 11.31
N ALA A 373 2.06 14.87 11.30
CA ALA A 373 3.45 15.19 11.02
C ALA A 373 4.41 14.60 12.07
N VAL A 374 4.12 14.78 13.36
CA VAL A 374 4.93 14.25 14.47
C VAL A 374 4.90 12.72 14.48
N GLY A 375 3.76 12.10 14.18
CA GLY A 375 3.66 10.64 14.07
C GLY A 375 4.48 10.07 12.91
N TYR A 376 4.44 10.69 11.72
CA TYR A 376 5.27 10.26 10.58
C TYR A 376 6.76 10.60 10.76
N LEU A 377 7.11 11.69 11.47
CA LEU A 377 8.48 11.96 11.90
C LEU A 377 9.03 10.79 12.74
N GLN A 378 8.27 10.31 13.72
CA GLN A 378 8.67 9.14 14.54
C GLN A 378 8.88 7.88 13.70
N VAL A 379 7.99 7.60 12.73
CA VAL A 379 8.14 6.51 11.75
C VAL A 379 9.45 6.65 10.95
N ASN A 380 9.71 7.85 10.40
CA ASN A 380 10.90 8.15 9.60
C ASN A 380 12.19 8.01 10.43
N MET A 381 12.21 8.54 11.66
CA MET A 381 13.36 8.46 12.57
C MET A 381 13.70 7.01 12.95
N VAL A 382 12.70 6.16 13.22
CA VAL A 382 12.95 4.72 13.47
C VAL A 382 13.48 4.01 12.22
N ALA A 383 12.98 4.35 11.02
CA ALA A 383 13.51 3.81 9.78
C ALA A 383 15.00 4.19 9.57
N VAL A 384 15.41 5.39 10.01
CA VAL A 384 16.81 5.84 10.05
C VAL A 384 17.62 5.06 11.09
N LEU A 385 17.15 4.99 12.36
CA LEU A 385 17.82 4.31 13.49
C LEU A 385 18.10 2.83 13.20
N LEU A 386 17.11 2.14 12.62
CA LEU A 386 17.18 0.72 12.30
C LEU A 386 17.77 0.42 10.91
N GLU A 387 18.16 1.45 10.15
CA GLU A 387 18.76 1.34 8.81
C GLU A 387 17.87 0.57 7.81
N LYS A 388 16.55 0.70 7.97
CA LYS A 388 15.52 -0.08 7.25
C LYS A 388 15.37 0.40 5.81
N LYS A 389 16.25 -0.06 4.92
CA LYS A 389 16.35 0.36 3.50
C LYS A 389 15.03 0.46 2.72
N LYS A 390 14.01 -0.36 3.04
CA LYS A 390 12.66 -0.30 2.43
C LYS A 390 11.83 0.94 2.84
N PHE A 391 12.09 1.51 4.01
CA PHE A 391 11.32 2.60 4.63
C PHE A 391 12.16 3.86 4.93
N LYS A 392 13.50 3.75 4.90
CA LYS A 392 14.43 4.85 5.20
C LYS A 392 14.45 5.87 4.06
N LYS A 393 13.58 6.89 4.17
CA LYS A 393 13.49 8.04 3.23
C LYS A 393 14.66 9.04 3.36
N HIS A 394 15.23 9.18 4.56
CA HIS A 394 16.24 10.19 4.91
C HIS A 394 17.58 9.51 5.26
N ALA A 395 18.71 10.19 5.06
CA ALA A 395 20.04 9.66 5.38
C ALA A 395 20.32 9.65 6.90
N SER A 396 20.00 10.76 7.58
CA SER A 396 20.25 11.03 9.00
C SER A 396 18.96 11.38 9.76
N LEU A 397 19.05 11.54 11.08
CA LEU A 397 17.93 12.01 11.92
C LEU A 397 17.67 13.50 11.72
N GLN A 398 18.74 14.29 11.56
CA GLN A 398 18.68 15.71 11.21
C GLN A 398 17.88 15.92 9.92
N GLN A 399 18.18 15.17 8.85
CA GLN A 399 17.44 15.31 7.58
C GLN A 399 15.95 14.91 7.68
N ALA A 400 15.58 14.06 8.64
CA ALA A 400 14.17 13.76 8.92
C ALA A 400 13.49 14.93 9.67
N ALA A 401 14.17 15.54 10.64
CA ALA A 401 13.70 16.73 11.37
C ALA A 401 13.65 17.98 10.47
N GLU A 402 14.67 18.23 9.64
CA GLU A 402 14.72 19.33 8.66
C GLU A 402 13.56 19.26 7.65
N GLN A 403 13.21 18.05 7.20
CA GLN A 403 12.07 17.85 6.31
C GLN A 403 10.74 18.10 7.03
N PHE A 404 10.59 17.62 8.26
CA PHE A 404 9.44 17.91 9.10
C PHE A 404 9.26 19.41 9.36
N VAL A 405 10.35 20.16 9.63
CA VAL A 405 10.28 21.62 9.84
C VAL A 405 9.78 22.35 8.59
N LYS A 406 10.14 21.88 7.39
CA LYS A 406 9.59 22.42 6.13
C LYS A 406 8.10 22.12 5.98
N GLU A 407 7.70 20.85 6.17
CA GLU A 407 6.29 20.44 6.11
C GLU A 407 5.42 21.19 7.12
N ILE A 408 5.95 21.48 8.32
CA ILE A 408 5.29 22.31 9.34
C ILE A 408 5.25 23.79 8.94
N GLN A 409 6.33 24.37 8.41
CA GLN A 409 6.33 25.78 7.98
C GLN A 409 5.41 26.00 6.78
N GLU A 410 5.37 25.07 5.82
CA GLU A 410 4.44 25.08 4.69
C GLU A 410 2.98 25.02 5.18
N ALA A 411 2.68 24.12 6.12
CA ALA A 411 1.35 24.01 6.73
C ALA A 411 0.96 25.21 7.62
N ALA A 412 1.91 25.82 8.32
CA ALA A 412 1.69 27.02 9.13
C ALA A 412 1.43 28.25 8.25
N ASN A 413 2.17 28.39 7.13
CA ASN A 413 1.91 29.42 6.13
C ASN A 413 0.49 29.29 5.57
N LEU A 414 0.06 28.08 5.19
CA LEU A 414 -1.32 27.80 4.76
C LEU A 414 -2.35 28.06 5.88
N ALA A 415 -1.99 27.86 7.15
CA ALA A 415 -2.88 28.14 8.28
C ALA A 415 -3.08 29.64 8.53
N HIS A 416 -2.14 30.50 8.13
CA HIS A 416 -2.32 31.97 8.20
C HIS A 416 -3.34 32.49 7.17
N GLU A 417 -3.64 31.71 6.13
CA GLU A 417 -4.72 31.94 5.15
C GLU A 417 -6.12 31.60 5.71
N LEU A 418 -6.20 31.12 6.97
CA LEU A 418 -7.44 30.80 7.68
C LEU A 418 -7.76 31.85 8.76
N ASP A 419 -9.03 32.01 9.11
CA ASP A 419 -9.50 32.92 10.17
C ASP A 419 -9.48 32.27 11.58
N ASP A 420 -9.76 33.08 12.61
CA ASP A 420 -9.77 32.65 14.01
C ASP A 420 -10.90 31.65 14.35
N GLN A 421 -11.75 31.28 13.38
CA GLN A 421 -12.77 30.25 13.46
C GLN A 421 -12.43 29.01 12.61
N GLY A 422 -11.22 28.95 12.03
CA GLY A 422 -10.73 27.83 11.22
C GLY A 422 -11.32 27.79 9.80
N ARG A 423 -11.94 28.87 9.34
CA ARG A 423 -12.50 29.01 7.99
C ARG A 423 -11.44 29.57 7.05
N ASN A 424 -11.52 29.28 5.75
CA ASN A 424 -10.67 29.97 4.77
C ASN A 424 -11.05 31.46 4.72
N LYS A 425 -10.05 32.35 4.71
CA LYS A 425 -10.28 33.79 4.46
C LYS A 425 -10.76 34.01 3.02
N ASP A 426 -10.15 33.29 2.07
CA ASP A 426 -10.31 33.54 0.64
C ASP A 426 -11.06 32.44 -0.14
N ASP A 427 -11.62 32.93 -1.24
CA ASP A 427 -12.39 32.39 -2.37
C ASP A 427 -12.54 30.90 -2.74
N ILE A 428 -12.05 29.88 -2.00
CA ILE A 428 -11.92 28.50 -2.53
C ILE A 428 -13.22 27.94 -3.16
N ARG A 429 -14.39 28.29 -2.62
CA ARG A 429 -15.70 27.88 -3.20
C ARG A 429 -15.98 28.52 -4.56
N LEU A 430 -15.56 29.77 -4.76
CA LEU A 430 -15.68 30.53 -6.00
C LEU A 430 -14.67 30.05 -7.04
N ARG A 431 -13.40 29.78 -6.66
CA ARG A 431 -12.43 29.12 -7.56
C ARG A 431 -12.88 27.72 -7.97
N ALA A 432 -13.44 26.94 -7.06
CA ALA A 432 -14.03 25.64 -7.38
C ALA A 432 -15.26 25.74 -8.32
N ALA A 433 -15.93 26.89 -8.36
CA ALA A 433 -16.99 27.21 -9.31
C ALA A 433 -16.49 27.85 -10.63
N GLY A 434 -15.18 28.06 -10.79
CA GLY A 434 -14.55 28.57 -12.01
C GLY A 434 -14.31 30.09 -12.07
N TYR A 435 -14.40 30.79 -10.94
CA TYR A 435 -14.15 32.24 -10.85
C TYR A 435 -12.75 32.55 -10.31
N GLU A 436 -12.09 33.57 -10.86
CA GLU A 436 -10.74 33.99 -10.45
C GLU A 436 -10.62 35.52 -10.34
N VAL A 437 -9.74 36.00 -9.46
CA VAL A 437 -9.45 37.44 -9.33
C VAL A 437 -8.76 37.94 -10.61
N GLY A 438 -9.24 39.06 -11.15
CA GLY A 438 -8.85 39.62 -12.44
C GLY A 438 -9.75 39.17 -13.61
N GLN A 439 -10.60 38.16 -13.43
CA GLN A 439 -11.51 37.66 -14.46
C GLN A 439 -12.71 38.60 -14.67
N THR A 440 -13.12 38.79 -15.92
CA THR A 440 -14.38 39.47 -16.25
C THR A 440 -15.55 38.49 -16.19
N VAL A 441 -16.64 38.89 -15.55
CA VAL A 441 -17.89 38.13 -15.39
C VAL A 441 -19.08 38.91 -15.93
N LEU A 442 -20.11 38.18 -16.38
CA LEU A 442 -21.38 38.70 -16.84
C LEU A 442 -22.51 38.20 -15.94
N ARG A 443 -23.38 39.10 -15.48
CA ARG A 443 -24.61 38.74 -14.74
C ARG A 443 -25.72 38.31 -15.70
N LYS A 444 -26.48 37.26 -15.35
CA LYS A 444 -27.53 36.71 -16.21
C LYS A 444 -28.84 37.50 -16.21
N SER A 445 -29.12 38.28 -15.16
CA SER A 445 -30.37 39.04 -14.99
C SER A 445 -30.48 40.26 -15.91
N ASP A 446 -29.37 40.98 -16.07
CA ASP A 446 -29.32 42.33 -16.66
C ASP A 446 -28.19 42.47 -17.70
N SER A 447 -27.37 41.43 -17.90
CA SER A 447 -26.19 41.44 -18.78
C SER A 447 -25.13 42.49 -18.42
N SER A 448 -25.10 42.96 -17.17
CA SER A 448 -23.97 43.76 -16.66
C SER A 448 -22.66 42.98 -16.67
N THR A 449 -21.57 43.64 -17.04
CA THR A 449 -20.20 43.09 -16.97
C THR A 449 -19.41 43.76 -15.85
N GLY A 450 -18.78 42.96 -15.00
CA GLY A 450 -17.85 43.44 -13.97
C GLY A 450 -16.55 42.65 -14.01
N LYS A 451 -15.45 43.27 -13.60
CA LYS A 451 -14.16 42.60 -13.40
C LYS A 451 -13.95 42.32 -11.92
N ILE A 452 -13.65 41.07 -11.57
CA ILE A 452 -13.36 40.69 -10.18
C ILE A 452 -12.05 41.35 -9.73
N GLU A 453 -12.09 42.23 -8.74
CA GLU A 453 -10.88 42.80 -8.10
C GLU A 453 -10.52 42.10 -6.78
N ALA A 454 -11.51 41.59 -6.05
CA ALA A 454 -11.29 40.80 -4.83
C ALA A 454 -12.40 39.75 -4.65
N MET A 455 -12.07 38.66 -3.96
CA MET A 455 -13.03 37.62 -3.56
C MET A 455 -12.70 37.15 -2.14
N THR A 456 -13.71 37.09 -1.30
CA THR A 456 -13.64 36.59 0.09
C THR A 456 -14.60 35.40 0.26
N ALA A 457 -14.66 34.82 1.45
CA ALA A 457 -15.63 33.76 1.75
C ALA A 457 -17.12 34.20 1.59
N SER A 458 -17.45 35.48 1.82
CA SER A 458 -18.83 36.00 1.83
C SER A 458 -19.15 37.02 0.74
N GLU A 459 -18.14 37.70 0.19
CA GLU A 459 -18.32 38.85 -0.71
C GLU A 459 -17.30 38.86 -1.85
N VAL A 460 -17.73 39.35 -3.02
CA VAL A 460 -16.95 39.54 -4.24
C VAL A 460 -16.99 41.02 -4.62
N SER A 461 -15.83 41.65 -4.79
CA SER A 461 -15.72 43.04 -5.24
C SER A 461 -15.54 43.08 -6.75
N LEU A 462 -16.49 43.73 -7.43
CA LEU A 462 -16.50 43.92 -8.88
C LEU A 462 -16.20 45.36 -9.25
N GLN A 463 -15.23 45.58 -10.12
CA GLN A 463 -15.08 46.85 -10.84
C GLN A 463 -16.06 46.89 -12.01
N VAL A 464 -17.00 47.84 -11.97
CA VAL A 464 -18.05 48.07 -12.98
C VAL A 464 -17.98 49.54 -13.38
N GLU A 465 -17.72 49.81 -14.67
CA GLU A 465 -17.60 51.16 -15.27
C GLU A 465 -16.59 52.13 -14.59
N GLY A 466 -15.79 51.65 -13.64
CA GLY A 466 -14.78 52.40 -12.89
C GLY A 466 -15.05 52.49 -11.38
N GLU A 467 -16.26 52.12 -10.93
CA GLU A 467 -16.61 52.03 -9.51
C GLU A 467 -16.47 50.60 -8.99
N ILE A 468 -16.22 50.44 -7.68
CA ILE A 468 -16.11 49.14 -7.02
C ILE A 468 -17.43 48.82 -6.31
N VAL A 469 -18.10 47.75 -6.75
CA VAL A 469 -19.39 47.28 -6.23
C VAL A 469 -19.20 45.92 -5.56
N THR A 470 -19.61 45.80 -4.30
CA THR A 470 -19.54 44.54 -3.54
C THR A 470 -20.83 43.73 -3.71
N VAL A 471 -20.69 42.42 -3.97
CA VAL A 471 -21.79 41.47 -4.21
C VAL A 471 -21.59 40.21 -3.36
N ALA A 472 -22.66 39.64 -2.80
CA ALA A 472 -22.57 38.42 -1.98
C ALA A 472 -22.04 37.21 -2.78
N SER A 473 -21.17 36.40 -2.18
CA SER A 473 -20.55 35.24 -2.84
C SER A 473 -21.57 34.16 -3.22
N GLU A 474 -22.67 34.05 -2.46
CA GLU A 474 -23.82 33.20 -2.75
C GLU A 474 -24.43 33.44 -4.15
N SER A 475 -24.45 34.68 -4.65
CA SER A 475 -24.96 35.01 -6.00
C SER A 475 -24.12 34.34 -7.11
N PHE A 476 -22.81 34.25 -6.92
CA PHE A 476 -21.89 33.55 -7.82
C PHE A 476 -22.05 32.03 -7.73
N LEU A 477 -22.22 31.49 -6.52
CA LEU A 477 -22.39 30.06 -6.26
C LEU A 477 -23.77 29.53 -6.67
N ALA A 478 -24.81 30.36 -6.61
CA ALA A 478 -26.12 30.10 -7.23
C ALA A 478 -26.07 30.15 -8.77
N GLY A 479 -24.96 30.63 -9.35
CA GLY A 479 -24.77 30.72 -10.79
C GLY A 479 -25.57 31.87 -11.43
N GLU A 480 -25.83 32.96 -10.72
CA GLU A 480 -26.41 34.18 -11.33
C GLU A 480 -25.43 34.88 -12.27
N TRP A 481 -24.13 34.62 -12.07
CA TRP A 481 -23.02 35.11 -12.89
C TRP A 481 -22.50 34.01 -13.84
N ARG A 482 -21.60 34.40 -14.75
CA ARG A 482 -20.76 33.48 -15.54
C ARG A 482 -19.46 34.17 -15.97
N PRO A 483 -18.35 33.44 -16.17
CA PRO A 483 -17.16 33.99 -16.83
C PRO A 483 -17.50 34.56 -18.21
N TYR A 484 -16.90 35.70 -18.54
CA TYR A 484 -17.08 36.40 -19.82
C TYR A 484 -15.72 36.81 -20.38
N ALA A 485 -15.21 36.03 -21.33
CA ALA A 485 -14.01 36.38 -22.06
C ALA A 485 -14.34 37.44 -23.13
N SER A 486 -13.90 38.68 -22.90
CA SER A 486 -13.78 39.69 -23.95
C SER A 486 -12.84 39.16 -25.04
N LYS A 487 -13.18 39.38 -26.32
CA LYS A 487 -12.22 39.16 -27.41
C LYS A 487 -11.12 40.22 -27.32
N GLU A 488 -9.90 39.79 -27.03
CA GLU A 488 -8.73 40.67 -27.06
C GLU A 488 -8.45 41.14 -28.49
N GLU A 489 -7.99 42.39 -28.64
CA GLU A 489 -7.51 42.90 -29.92
C GLU A 489 -6.14 42.31 -30.27
N ALA A 490 -5.86 42.16 -31.57
CA ALA A 490 -4.69 41.46 -32.05
C ALA A 490 -3.38 42.24 -31.81
N VAL A 491 -2.66 41.91 -30.73
CA VAL A 491 -1.34 42.48 -30.43
C VAL A 491 -0.31 42.06 -31.49
N PRO A 492 0.36 43.01 -32.17
CA PRO A 492 1.34 42.69 -33.22
C PRO A 492 2.64 42.14 -32.62
N VAL A 493 2.93 40.86 -32.87
CA VAL A 493 4.19 40.21 -32.49
C VAL A 493 5.26 40.46 -33.57
N ALA A 494 6.51 40.67 -33.17
CA ALA A 494 7.63 40.83 -34.10
C ALA A 494 7.79 39.59 -35.00
N PHE A 495 7.56 39.78 -36.32
CA PHE A 495 7.52 38.68 -37.28
C PHE A 495 8.80 37.84 -37.30
N GLU A 496 9.97 38.49 -37.19
CA GLU A 496 11.28 37.83 -37.16
C GLU A 496 11.45 36.88 -35.97
N ALA A 497 11.02 37.29 -34.77
CA ALA A 497 11.03 36.45 -33.58
C ALA A 497 10.01 35.29 -33.69
N SER A 498 8.93 35.51 -34.44
CA SER A 498 7.85 34.55 -34.70
C SER A 498 8.13 33.60 -35.87
N LEU A 499 9.25 33.78 -36.61
CA LEU A 499 9.61 32.90 -37.72
C LEU A 499 9.76 31.44 -37.23
N PRO A 500 9.32 30.42 -38.00
CA PRO A 500 9.43 29.03 -37.59
C PRO A 500 10.85 28.60 -37.20
N VAL A 501 11.88 29.08 -37.89
CA VAL A 501 13.30 28.81 -37.55
C VAL A 501 13.71 29.25 -36.14
N ASN A 502 12.94 30.16 -35.52
CA ASN A 502 13.14 30.63 -34.15
C ASN A 502 12.28 29.87 -33.12
N SER A 503 11.37 28.99 -33.52
CA SER A 503 10.64 28.09 -32.62
C SER A 503 11.50 26.88 -32.22
N SER A 504 11.50 26.54 -30.93
CA SER A 504 12.10 25.31 -30.42
C SER A 504 11.44 24.05 -30.98
N GLU A 505 10.12 24.09 -31.24
CA GLU A 505 9.38 22.96 -31.82
C GLU A 505 9.77 22.68 -33.27
N PHE A 506 10.01 23.74 -34.04
CA PHE A 506 10.48 23.62 -35.42
C PHE A 506 11.92 23.08 -35.47
N LEU A 507 12.80 23.55 -34.59
CA LEU A 507 14.17 23.02 -34.47
C LEU A 507 14.18 21.55 -34.01
N LEU A 508 13.25 21.14 -33.13
CA LEU A 508 13.01 19.73 -32.77
C LEU A 508 12.51 18.92 -33.98
N ALA A 509 11.62 19.48 -34.80
CA ALA A 509 11.15 18.84 -36.04
C ALA A 509 12.26 18.70 -37.09
N GLU A 510 13.13 19.70 -37.24
CA GLU A 510 14.28 19.64 -38.14
C GLU A 510 15.31 18.61 -37.67
N ALA A 511 15.64 18.60 -36.37
CA ALA A 511 16.49 17.56 -35.77
C ALA A 511 15.92 16.16 -36.01
N LYS A 512 14.60 15.99 -35.89
CA LYS A 512 13.89 14.74 -36.20
C LYS A 512 14.03 14.34 -37.67
N ALA A 513 13.88 15.29 -38.60
CA ALA A 513 14.07 15.04 -40.03
C ALA A 513 15.51 14.60 -40.36
N ARG A 514 16.52 15.26 -39.78
CA ARG A 514 17.94 14.88 -39.93
C ARG A 514 18.22 13.48 -39.38
N ILE A 515 17.65 13.11 -38.23
CA ILE A 515 17.78 11.74 -37.67
C ILE A 515 17.14 10.70 -38.60
N LEU A 516 15.97 10.97 -39.20
CA LEU A 516 15.33 10.06 -40.16
C LEU A 516 16.14 9.91 -41.46
N GLN A 517 16.79 10.99 -41.93
CA GLN A 517 17.73 10.93 -43.05
C GLN A 517 18.94 10.06 -42.71
N GLN A 518 19.52 10.19 -41.51
CA GLN A 518 20.64 9.36 -41.09
C GLN A 518 20.26 7.88 -40.95
N ILE A 519 19.13 7.56 -40.30
CA ILE A 519 18.62 6.18 -40.21
C ILE A 519 18.49 5.57 -41.61
N ARG A 520 17.98 6.32 -42.60
CA ARG A 520 17.85 5.87 -43.99
C ARG A 520 19.21 5.67 -44.70
N ALA A 521 20.22 6.46 -44.37
CA ALA A 521 21.58 6.28 -44.89
C ALA A 521 22.27 5.05 -44.24
N ASP A 522 22.12 4.89 -42.93
CA ASP A 522 22.62 3.74 -42.18
C ASP A 522 22.01 2.44 -42.71
N GLU A 523 20.68 2.42 -42.94
CA GLU A 523 19.92 1.29 -43.52
C GLU A 523 20.54 0.76 -44.82
N ALA A 524 21.03 1.67 -45.68
CA ALA A 524 21.68 1.30 -46.93
C ALA A 524 23.00 0.55 -46.70
N SER A 525 23.76 0.89 -45.66
CA SER A 525 25.00 0.16 -45.30
C SER A 525 24.71 -1.17 -44.59
N GLY A 526 23.69 -1.24 -43.73
CA GLY A 526 23.24 -2.49 -43.12
C GLY A 526 22.66 -3.51 -44.12
N SER A 527 22.07 -3.03 -45.23
CA SER A 527 21.34 -3.83 -46.21
C SER A 527 22.11 -5.03 -46.78
N ALA A 528 23.45 -4.93 -46.89
CA ALA A 528 24.31 -6.00 -47.39
C ALA A 528 24.21 -7.30 -46.58
N HIS A 529 23.88 -7.21 -45.29
CA HIS A 529 23.72 -8.39 -44.42
C HIS A 529 22.31 -8.99 -44.48
N TYR A 530 21.30 -8.24 -44.94
CA TYR A 530 19.89 -8.62 -44.83
C TYR A 530 19.52 -9.80 -45.72
N GLY A 531 20.15 -9.94 -46.90
CA GLY A 531 19.99 -11.12 -47.77
C GLY A 531 20.45 -12.44 -47.12
N ASN A 532 21.23 -12.37 -46.04
CA ASN A 532 21.66 -13.50 -45.22
C ASN A 532 20.81 -13.68 -43.95
N LEU A 533 19.64 -13.03 -43.85
CA LEU A 533 18.70 -13.14 -42.74
C LEU A 533 17.33 -13.64 -43.23
N GLN A 534 16.76 -14.61 -42.52
CA GLN A 534 15.42 -15.15 -42.76
C GLN A 534 14.44 -14.62 -41.71
N LEU A 535 13.43 -13.86 -42.17
CA LEU A 535 12.37 -13.32 -41.34
C LEU A 535 11.17 -14.28 -41.31
N PHE A 536 10.75 -14.68 -40.12
CA PHE A 536 9.57 -15.52 -39.90
C PHE A 536 8.50 -14.68 -39.18
N LEU A 537 7.33 -14.48 -39.80
CA LEU A 537 6.27 -13.64 -39.22
C LEU A 537 5.43 -14.38 -38.16
N LYS A 538 5.29 -15.71 -38.28
CA LYS A 538 4.49 -16.55 -37.36
C LYS A 538 5.18 -17.90 -37.10
N PRO A 539 5.75 -18.15 -35.90
CA PRO A 539 5.99 -17.17 -34.82
C PRO A 539 7.07 -16.15 -35.23
N GLY A 540 6.92 -14.91 -34.76
CA GLY A 540 7.86 -13.80 -35.02
C GLY A 540 9.29 -14.17 -34.62
N ASN A 541 10.20 -14.29 -35.60
CA ASN A 541 11.58 -14.71 -35.38
C ASN A 541 12.52 -14.30 -36.54
N VAL A 542 13.81 -14.13 -36.24
CA VAL A 542 14.89 -13.96 -37.23
C VAL A 542 15.83 -15.15 -37.16
N LYS A 543 16.35 -15.64 -38.29
CA LYS A 543 17.47 -16.59 -38.32
C LYS A 543 18.55 -16.08 -39.27
N ALA A 544 19.81 -16.24 -38.89
CA ALA A 544 20.91 -16.11 -39.84
C ALA A 544 20.90 -17.32 -40.80
N GLY A 545 21.04 -17.06 -42.10
CA GLY A 545 21.19 -18.09 -43.15
C GLY A 545 22.63 -18.61 -43.30
N LYS A 546 23.60 -17.85 -42.78
CA LYS A 546 25.01 -18.24 -42.66
C LYS A 546 25.53 -17.95 -41.25
N ARG A 547 26.74 -18.42 -40.94
CA ARG A 547 27.53 -17.91 -39.81
C ARG A 547 27.99 -16.47 -40.11
N PHE A 548 27.93 -15.62 -39.10
CA PHE A 548 28.53 -14.28 -39.10
C PHE A 548 29.64 -14.27 -38.05
N GLU A 549 30.78 -13.67 -38.37
CA GLU A 549 31.86 -13.50 -37.40
C GLU A 549 31.63 -12.30 -36.47
N LYS A 550 32.43 -12.20 -35.41
CA LYS A 550 32.26 -11.17 -34.38
C LYS A 550 32.38 -9.76 -34.98
N SER A 551 31.33 -8.95 -34.78
CA SER A 551 31.15 -7.62 -35.37
C SER A 551 30.86 -7.58 -36.88
N GLU A 552 30.62 -8.72 -37.54
CA GLU A 552 30.27 -8.74 -38.97
C GLU A 552 28.80 -8.35 -39.24
N LEU A 553 27.87 -8.67 -38.34
CA LEU A 553 26.45 -8.38 -38.51
C LEU A 553 26.07 -7.01 -37.93
N VAL A 554 25.76 -6.05 -38.82
CA VAL A 554 25.19 -4.74 -38.46
C VAL A 554 23.67 -4.74 -38.69
N LEU A 555 22.89 -4.28 -37.71
CA LEU A 555 21.44 -4.08 -37.81
C LEU A 555 21.09 -2.64 -37.43
N VAL A 556 20.28 -1.97 -38.26
CA VAL A 556 19.92 -0.56 -38.09
C VAL A 556 18.54 -0.44 -37.42
N PRO A 557 18.35 0.46 -36.43
CA PRO A 557 17.08 0.60 -35.71
C PRO A 557 16.08 1.50 -36.46
N SER A 558 15.46 0.97 -37.52
CA SER A 558 14.48 1.67 -38.36
C SER A 558 13.20 2.07 -37.60
N THR A 559 12.96 3.37 -37.38
CA THR A 559 11.69 3.86 -36.82
C THR A 559 11.36 5.30 -37.23
N HIS A 560 10.07 5.62 -37.32
CA HIS A 560 9.55 6.99 -37.41
C HIS A 560 9.27 7.62 -36.03
N ARG A 561 9.25 6.80 -34.96
CA ARG A 561 8.83 7.19 -33.60
C ARG A 561 10.02 7.69 -32.79
N ILE A 562 10.49 8.88 -33.14
CA ILE A 562 11.53 9.62 -32.42
C ILE A 562 10.87 10.57 -31.41
N ASP A 563 11.22 10.39 -30.14
CA ASP A 563 10.93 11.27 -29.00
C ASP A 563 12.18 12.09 -28.63
N PHE A 564 11.99 13.30 -28.11
CA PHE A 564 13.01 14.05 -27.38
C PHE A 564 12.54 14.23 -25.93
N LYS A 565 13.40 13.98 -24.94
CA LYS A 565 13.07 14.13 -23.51
C LYS A 565 14.21 14.78 -22.73
N LYS A 566 13.93 15.41 -21.59
CA LYS A 566 15.00 15.82 -20.68
C LYS A 566 15.79 14.58 -20.17
N PRO A 567 17.13 14.65 -20.06
CA PRO A 567 17.96 13.52 -19.62
C PRO A 567 17.48 12.88 -18.31
N GLY A 568 17.56 11.56 -18.23
CA GLY A 568 17.16 10.79 -17.05
C GLY A 568 15.67 10.44 -16.98
N SER A 569 14.85 10.93 -17.92
CA SER A 569 13.43 10.54 -18.01
C SER A 569 13.28 9.04 -18.34
N ALA A 570 12.70 8.28 -17.39
CA ALA A 570 12.47 6.85 -17.54
C ALA A 570 11.49 6.54 -18.69
N SER A 571 11.83 5.53 -19.50
CA SER A 571 10.98 5.03 -20.59
C SER A 571 11.35 3.60 -20.95
N ALA A 572 10.46 2.64 -20.64
CA ALA A 572 10.63 1.26 -21.11
C ALA A 572 10.42 1.17 -22.64
N GLY A 573 11.15 0.28 -23.32
CA GLY A 573 10.93 -0.02 -24.74
C GLY A 573 11.49 0.98 -25.77
N ALA A 574 12.29 1.96 -25.35
CA ALA A 574 12.96 2.91 -26.25
C ALA A 574 14.48 2.75 -26.25
N ILE A 575 15.12 2.94 -27.41
CA ILE A 575 16.58 2.98 -27.59
C ILE A 575 17.02 4.45 -27.50
N VAL A 576 18.01 4.75 -26.66
CA VAL A 576 18.63 6.08 -26.61
C VAL A 576 19.67 6.18 -27.73
N ALA A 577 19.49 7.11 -28.66
CA ALA A 577 20.38 7.31 -29.81
C ALA A 577 21.50 8.31 -29.54
N GLY A 578 21.27 9.29 -28.66
CA GLY A 578 22.25 10.33 -28.33
C GLY A 578 21.64 11.50 -27.56
N LEU A 579 22.39 12.59 -27.48
CA LEU A 579 21.92 13.89 -27.00
C LEU A 579 21.91 14.89 -28.15
N VAL A 580 20.96 15.83 -28.12
CA VAL A 580 20.93 17.03 -28.98
C VAL A 580 20.74 18.24 -28.09
N ASP A 581 21.43 19.35 -28.36
CA ASP A 581 21.13 20.62 -27.72
C ASP A 581 20.37 21.54 -28.68
N ILE A 582 19.31 22.17 -28.19
CA ILE A 582 18.48 23.10 -28.93
C ILE A 582 18.24 24.31 -28.05
N LYS A 583 18.79 25.47 -28.44
CA LYS A 583 18.70 26.75 -27.72
C LYS A 583 19.13 26.67 -26.24
N GLY A 584 20.19 25.91 -25.93
CA GLY A 584 20.71 25.76 -24.56
C GLY A 584 19.95 24.75 -23.71
N CYS A 585 18.98 24.04 -24.30
CA CYS A 585 18.27 22.94 -23.68
C CYS A 585 18.75 21.61 -24.27
N THR A 586 19.40 20.79 -23.44
CA THR A 586 19.86 19.46 -23.85
C THR A 586 18.73 18.43 -23.74
N TYR A 587 18.49 17.69 -24.82
CA TYR A 587 17.49 16.62 -24.92
C TYR A 587 18.14 15.27 -25.24
N GLU A 588 17.64 14.24 -24.59
CA GLU A 588 17.92 12.83 -24.83
C GLU A 588 17.03 12.31 -25.97
N VAL A 589 17.64 11.87 -27.07
CA VAL A 589 16.97 11.38 -28.29
C VAL A 589 16.59 9.91 -28.10
N LYS A 590 15.30 9.58 -28.20
CA LYS A 590 14.79 8.21 -27.96
C LYS A 590 14.01 7.66 -29.16
N LEU A 591 14.50 6.56 -29.70
CA LEU A 591 13.88 5.78 -30.77
C LEU A 591 12.94 4.74 -30.16
N LYS A 592 11.62 4.91 -30.31
CA LYS A 592 10.63 3.90 -29.88
C LYS A 592 10.48 2.80 -30.93
N MET A 593 10.52 1.56 -30.46
CA MET A 593 10.20 0.37 -31.24
C MET A 593 8.84 -0.15 -30.79
N THR A 594 7.81 -0.01 -31.64
CA THR A 594 6.45 -0.50 -31.37
C THR A 594 6.06 -1.58 -32.38
N ALA A 595 5.24 -2.55 -31.98
CA ALA A 595 5.00 -3.78 -32.74
C ALA A 595 4.21 -3.57 -34.05
N ASP A 596 3.63 -2.39 -34.25
CA ASP A 596 2.44 -2.17 -35.07
C ASP A 596 2.73 -1.49 -36.42
N ALA A 597 4.01 -1.34 -36.79
CA ALA A 597 4.46 -0.54 -37.95
C ALA A 597 5.35 -1.34 -38.92
N THR A 598 4.75 -2.33 -39.59
CA THR A 598 5.11 -2.99 -40.88
C THR A 598 6.53 -3.51 -41.16
N TRP A 599 7.60 -2.99 -40.57
CA TRP A 599 8.95 -3.54 -40.65
C TRP A 599 9.26 -4.39 -39.42
N GLN A 600 8.76 -5.63 -39.44
CA GLN A 600 9.26 -6.63 -38.52
C GLN A 600 10.68 -7.03 -38.93
N ILE A 601 11.68 -6.43 -38.29
CA ILE A 601 12.76 -7.23 -37.72
C ILE A 601 12.20 -7.75 -36.40
N PRO A 602 11.76 -9.02 -36.29
CA PRO A 602 11.39 -9.57 -35.01
C PRO A 602 12.55 -9.42 -34.01
N PHE A 603 12.26 -8.87 -32.83
CA PHE A 603 13.02 -9.26 -31.64
C PHE A 603 13.03 -10.79 -31.62
N ALA A 604 14.20 -11.40 -31.81
CA ALA A 604 14.34 -12.85 -31.96
C ALA A 604 14.05 -13.54 -30.61
N ARG A 605 12.76 -13.79 -30.33
CA ARG A 605 12.30 -14.39 -29.08
C ARG A 605 12.63 -15.89 -28.97
N ASN A 606 13.17 -16.52 -30.03
CA ASN A 606 13.42 -17.97 -30.11
C ASN A 606 14.53 -18.37 -31.12
N THR A 607 15.82 -18.27 -30.76
CA THR A 607 16.91 -18.73 -31.65
C THR A 607 17.85 -19.76 -31.00
N LYS A 608 17.61 -21.02 -31.39
CA LYS A 608 18.46 -22.23 -31.37
C LYS A 608 19.43 -22.49 -30.19
N VAL A 609 19.08 -23.56 -29.45
CA VAL A 609 19.83 -24.83 -29.29
C VAL A 609 21.33 -24.75 -29.00
N ILE A 610 21.72 -25.38 -27.88
CA ILE A 610 23.11 -25.66 -27.51
C ILE A 610 23.73 -26.67 -28.48
N ASN A 611 24.82 -26.26 -29.15
CA ASN A 611 25.92 -27.12 -29.58
C ASN A 611 27.23 -26.45 -29.11
N ALA A 612 28.26 -27.24 -28.84
CA ALA A 612 29.55 -26.70 -28.38
C ALA A 612 30.26 -25.94 -29.51
N GLY A 613 30.14 -24.60 -29.50
CA GLY A 613 30.81 -23.69 -30.44
C GLY A 613 29.94 -22.55 -31.00
N ASP A 614 28.61 -22.66 -30.92
CA ASP A 614 27.70 -21.68 -31.53
C ASP A 614 27.45 -20.47 -30.62
N SER A 615 27.88 -19.28 -31.08
CA SER A 615 27.63 -17.99 -30.41
C SER A 615 26.68 -17.12 -31.23
N LEU A 616 25.43 -17.00 -30.81
CA LEU A 616 24.47 -16.07 -31.42
C LEU A 616 24.24 -14.85 -30.53
N VAL A 617 24.71 -13.68 -30.96
CA VAL A 617 24.58 -12.43 -30.20
C VAL A 617 23.27 -11.71 -30.56
N LEU A 618 22.38 -11.58 -29.58
CA LEU A 618 21.25 -10.64 -29.65
C LEU A 618 21.63 -9.36 -28.91
N GLY A 619 21.90 -8.31 -29.69
CA GLY A 619 22.65 -7.15 -29.24
C GLY A 619 21.95 -6.23 -28.24
N LYS A 620 22.76 -5.55 -27.42
CA LYS A 620 22.36 -4.34 -26.68
C LYS A 620 23.46 -3.28 -26.82
N ARG A 621 23.09 -2.13 -27.39
CA ARG A 621 23.94 -1.02 -27.87
C ARG A 621 24.79 -1.33 -29.12
N VAL A 622 24.65 -0.45 -30.10
CA VAL A 622 25.66 -0.11 -31.11
C VAL A 622 25.77 1.42 -31.08
N LEU A 623 26.96 1.98 -31.34
CA LEU A 623 27.20 3.41 -31.51
C LEU A 623 27.20 3.73 -33.01
N VAL A 624 26.61 4.86 -33.40
CA VAL A 624 26.93 5.47 -34.71
C VAL A 624 28.34 6.06 -34.60
N GLN A 625 29.23 5.70 -35.53
CA GLN A 625 30.45 6.46 -35.79
C GLN A 625 30.19 7.46 -36.91
N MET A 626 30.61 8.71 -36.71
CA MET A 626 30.91 9.62 -37.80
C MET A 626 32.31 10.21 -37.60
N GLN A 627 33.00 10.42 -38.72
CA GLN A 627 34.42 10.71 -38.77
C GLN A 627 34.67 12.21 -38.55
N LYS A 628 35.75 12.56 -37.85
CA LYS A 628 36.24 13.94 -37.84
C LYS A 628 36.87 14.23 -39.21
N HIS A 629 36.31 15.18 -39.96
CA HIS A 629 37.13 16.02 -40.82
C HIS A 629 37.54 17.27 -40.02
N ALA A 630 38.84 17.52 -39.96
CA ALA A 630 39.42 18.68 -39.32
C ALA A 630 40.42 19.30 -40.30
N ASP A 631 39.92 20.21 -41.13
CA ASP A 631 40.70 21.03 -42.06
C ASP A 631 40.07 22.43 -42.12
N CYS A 632 40.84 23.43 -42.56
CA CYS A 632 40.44 24.83 -42.67
C CYS A 632 40.12 25.55 -41.33
N MET A 633 41.11 25.59 -40.42
CA MET A 633 41.17 26.58 -39.32
C MET A 633 42.59 27.16 -39.20
N GLN A 634 43.18 27.56 -40.34
CA GLN A 634 44.54 28.10 -40.40
C GLN A 634 44.71 29.20 -41.47
N SER A 635 43.81 30.19 -41.45
CA SER A 635 44.06 31.52 -42.02
C SER A 635 43.21 32.56 -41.29
N CYS A 636 43.51 33.85 -41.49
CA CYS A 636 42.77 35.00 -40.96
C CYS A 636 42.77 35.20 -39.43
N CYS A 637 43.91 35.01 -38.77
CA CYS A 637 44.23 35.78 -37.55
C CYS A 637 44.90 37.13 -37.94
N THR A 638 44.12 38.12 -38.39
CA THR A 638 44.67 39.47 -38.67
C THR A 638 43.63 40.60 -38.58
N ILE A 639 43.93 41.56 -37.69
CA ILE A 639 43.44 42.96 -37.65
C ILE A 639 41.96 43.21 -37.26
N ALA A 640 41.79 44.19 -36.38
CA ALA A 640 40.52 44.65 -35.80
C ALA A 640 40.09 46.02 -36.36
N GLY A 641 38.85 46.42 -36.05
CA GLY A 641 38.23 47.73 -36.36
C GLY A 641 36.76 47.54 -36.79
N SER A 642 35.74 48.09 -36.11
CA SER A 642 35.32 49.51 -36.07
C SER A 642 34.93 50.06 -37.48
N THR A 643 33.74 50.63 -37.72
CA THR A 643 32.79 51.28 -36.79
C THR A 643 31.37 51.43 -37.37
N HIS A 644 30.35 51.40 -36.49
CA HIS A 644 29.05 52.13 -36.49
C HIS A 644 28.17 52.34 -37.76
N PHE A 645 26.88 51.95 -37.61
CA PHE A 645 25.61 52.65 -37.96
C PHE A 645 25.40 53.31 -39.36
N GLY A 646 24.26 52.97 -40.01
CA GLY A 646 23.74 53.71 -41.17
C GLY A 646 22.32 53.29 -41.62
N LEU A 647 21.46 54.29 -41.84
CA LEU A 647 20.00 54.26 -42.08
C LEU A 647 19.40 53.32 -43.17
N VAL A 648 18.18 52.89 -42.84
CA VAL A 648 17.00 52.63 -43.69
C VAL A 648 16.81 53.65 -44.84
N LEU A 649 16.47 53.21 -46.07
CA LEU A 649 15.32 53.74 -46.86
C LEU A 649 15.10 53.10 -48.25
N LEU A 650 13.87 53.30 -48.75
CA LEU A 650 13.37 53.29 -50.13
C LEU A 650 13.27 51.97 -50.94
N ALA A 651 12.01 51.62 -51.21
CA ALA A 651 11.58 50.72 -52.27
C ALA A 651 11.37 51.46 -53.61
N ALA A 652 11.42 50.72 -54.73
CA ALA A 652 10.63 50.96 -55.94
C ALA A 652 10.72 49.73 -56.87
N ALA A 653 9.64 49.43 -57.63
CA ALA A 653 9.52 48.54 -58.80
C ALA A 653 10.30 47.18 -58.81
N GLY A 654 9.69 46.01 -59.06
CA GLY A 654 8.38 45.71 -59.63
C GLY A 654 8.46 45.37 -61.11
N LEU A 655 8.56 44.06 -61.43
CA LEU A 655 8.10 43.46 -62.69
C LEU A 655 8.06 41.93 -62.60
N GLU A 656 7.35 41.30 -63.53
CA GLU A 656 6.83 39.93 -63.40
C GLU A 656 7.77 38.81 -63.89
N ALA A 657 7.65 37.67 -63.21
CA ALA A 657 7.56 36.31 -63.77
C ALA A 657 8.77 35.59 -64.45
N ARG A 658 8.71 34.27 -64.22
CA ARG A 658 9.32 33.13 -64.94
C ARG A 658 10.68 32.59 -64.46
N ARG A 659 10.69 31.25 -64.41
CA ARG A 659 11.83 30.30 -64.27
C ARG A 659 12.50 30.20 -62.90
N LEU A 660 12.06 29.18 -62.17
CA LEU A 660 12.95 28.36 -61.33
C LEU A 660 14.23 27.97 -62.11
N ARG A 661 15.38 28.51 -61.71
CA ARG A 661 16.59 27.70 -61.55
C ARG A 661 17.58 28.35 -60.58
N ILE A 662 17.93 27.53 -59.59
CA ILE A 662 18.99 27.65 -58.59
C ILE A 662 20.13 28.60 -59.01
N ASN A 663 20.46 29.56 -58.14
CA ASN A 663 21.85 29.83 -57.83
C ASN A 663 22.02 30.22 -56.36
N SER A 664 23.19 29.91 -55.78
CA SER A 664 23.42 29.97 -54.34
C SER A 664 23.97 31.33 -53.87
N ARG A 665 23.58 31.75 -52.67
CA ARG A 665 24.52 32.29 -51.68
C ARG A 665 23.97 32.18 -50.26
N SER A 666 24.87 31.86 -49.34
CA SER A 666 24.58 31.43 -47.98
C SER A 666 24.62 32.58 -46.97
N SER A 667 23.62 32.63 -46.10
CA SER A 667 23.71 33.25 -44.76
C SER A 667 23.15 32.31 -43.69
N CYS A 668 23.41 31.01 -43.83
CA CYS A 668 23.06 30.03 -42.81
C CYS A 668 23.95 30.23 -41.58
N SER A 669 23.39 30.81 -40.52
CA SER A 669 24.01 30.87 -39.19
C SER A 669 24.18 29.45 -38.66
N SER A 670 25.42 28.96 -38.68
CA SER A 670 25.75 27.55 -38.43
C SER A 670 25.57 27.17 -36.97
N LEU A 671 24.39 26.65 -36.62
CA LEU A 671 24.12 26.04 -35.32
C LEU A 671 24.98 24.77 -35.15
N GLN A 672 26.12 24.89 -34.48
CA GLN A 672 27.04 23.77 -34.25
C GLN A 672 26.48 22.81 -33.20
N ILE A 673 25.76 21.78 -33.66
CA ILE A 673 25.26 20.70 -32.80
C ILE A 673 26.44 19.79 -32.41
N HIS A 674 27.04 20.06 -31.24
CA HIS A 674 28.13 19.25 -30.70
C HIS A 674 27.63 17.91 -30.13
N VAL A 675 27.63 16.85 -30.95
CA VAL A 675 27.40 15.48 -30.48
C VAL A 675 28.65 14.95 -29.78
N ALA A 676 28.67 14.99 -28.45
CA ALA A 676 29.80 14.53 -27.64
C ALA A 676 29.84 12.99 -27.51
N PRO A 677 30.95 12.31 -27.86
CA PRO A 677 31.05 10.84 -27.77
C PRO A 677 31.34 10.37 -26.33
N MET A 678 30.30 9.96 -25.60
CA MET A 678 30.46 9.32 -24.28
C MET A 678 30.88 7.85 -24.39
N ALA A 679 32.19 7.60 -24.48
CA ALA A 679 32.76 6.26 -24.48
C ALA A 679 32.76 5.61 -23.06
N LYS A 680 31.84 4.67 -22.85
CA LYS A 680 32.08 3.51 -21.96
C LYS A 680 31.59 2.24 -22.65
N PRO A 681 32.45 1.21 -22.84
CA PRO A 681 32.05 0.00 -23.55
C PRO A 681 30.88 -0.68 -22.83
N CYS A 682 29.92 -1.21 -23.57
CA CYS A 682 28.87 -2.03 -22.99
C CYS A 682 29.45 -3.40 -22.65
N ARG A 683 29.31 -3.85 -21.40
CA ARG A 683 29.42 -5.28 -21.12
C ARG A 683 28.23 -5.96 -21.80
N VAL A 684 28.52 -7.00 -22.57
CA VAL A 684 27.51 -7.94 -23.06
C VAL A 684 27.45 -9.05 -22.04
N ASP A 685 26.41 -9.05 -21.19
CA ASP A 685 26.17 -10.17 -20.28
C ASP A 685 25.57 -11.31 -21.10
N GLN A 686 26.21 -12.48 -21.04
CA GLN A 686 25.79 -13.67 -21.78
C GLN A 686 24.51 -14.25 -21.15
N VAL A 687 23.35 -14.04 -21.79
CA VAL A 687 22.06 -14.56 -21.33
C VAL A 687 21.87 -15.97 -21.85
N TRP A 688 21.76 -16.93 -20.95
CA TRP A 688 21.53 -18.34 -21.27
C TRP A 688 20.03 -18.67 -21.30
N SER A 689 19.62 -19.49 -22.27
CA SER A 689 18.24 -19.96 -22.41
C SER A 689 18.17 -21.48 -22.49
N ILE A 690 17.43 -22.11 -21.58
CA ILE A 690 17.21 -23.55 -21.59
C ILE A 690 15.97 -23.87 -22.45
N THR A 691 16.10 -24.89 -23.29
CA THR A 691 15.02 -25.48 -24.10
C THR A 691 15.09 -27.00 -23.98
N GLY A 692 13.98 -27.66 -23.65
CA GLY A 692 13.94 -29.10 -23.41
C GLY A 692 13.05 -29.47 -22.23
N GLY A 693 13.32 -30.61 -21.60
CA GLY A 693 12.50 -31.15 -20.51
C GLY A 693 11.04 -31.30 -20.94
N LYS A 694 10.12 -30.83 -20.09
CA LYS A 694 8.67 -30.78 -20.39
C LYS A 694 8.19 -29.39 -20.87
N LEU A 695 9.08 -28.46 -21.23
CA LEU A 695 8.68 -27.16 -21.77
C LEU A 695 7.88 -27.30 -23.08
N LYS A 696 6.85 -26.46 -23.27
CA LYS A 696 6.06 -26.43 -24.51
C LYS A 696 6.95 -26.02 -25.69
N LYS A 697 6.74 -26.59 -26.89
CA LYS A 697 7.54 -26.39 -28.14
C LYS A 697 7.76 -24.92 -28.63
N LYS A 698 7.25 -23.90 -27.93
CA LYS A 698 7.43 -22.46 -28.21
C LYS A 698 7.89 -21.66 -26.96
N SER A 699 8.37 -22.35 -25.92
CA SER A 699 8.70 -21.79 -24.60
C SER A 699 10.18 -21.99 -24.30
N THR A 700 10.84 -20.91 -23.89
CA THR A 700 12.23 -20.86 -23.44
C THR A 700 12.28 -20.52 -21.96
N TRP A 701 13.24 -21.07 -21.21
CA TRP A 701 13.53 -20.65 -19.84
C TRP A 701 14.77 -19.76 -19.86
N LEU A 702 14.57 -18.45 -19.65
CA LEU A 702 15.67 -17.49 -19.48
C LEU A 702 16.22 -17.63 -18.07
N VAL A 703 17.43 -18.17 -17.93
CA VAL A 703 18.04 -18.46 -16.62
C VAL A 703 18.92 -17.33 -16.13
N LYS A 704 18.99 -17.17 -14.81
CA LYS A 704 20.03 -16.38 -14.15
C LYS A 704 21.28 -17.24 -14.03
N THR A 705 22.38 -16.76 -14.59
CA THR A 705 23.68 -17.44 -14.56
C THR A 705 24.77 -16.59 -13.91
N LYS A 706 25.80 -17.24 -13.39
CA LYS A 706 26.96 -16.61 -12.74
C LYS A 706 28.22 -17.43 -13.02
N VAL A 707 29.32 -16.79 -13.42
CA VAL A 707 30.63 -17.45 -13.49
C VAL A 707 31.32 -17.34 -12.13
N VAL A 708 31.90 -18.45 -11.66
CA VAL A 708 32.72 -18.55 -10.45
C VAL A 708 33.82 -19.56 -10.73
N GLU A 709 35.09 -19.19 -10.49
CA GLU A 709 36.25 -20.09 -10.69
C GLU A 709 36.21 -20.76 -12.10
N ASP A 710 35.99 -19.91 -13.11
CA ASP A 710 35.83 -20.20 -14.55
C ASP A 710 34.73 -21.21 -14.95
N ARG A 711 33.98 -21.73 -13.97
CA ARG A 711 32.80 -22.59 -14.15
C ARG A 711 31.52 -21.74 -14.15
N LEU A 712 30.54 -22.16 -14.95
CA LEU A 712 29.29 -21.44 -15.16
C LEU A 712 28.15 -22.08 -14.36
N PHE A 713 27.53 -21.30 -13.47
CA PHE A 713 26.45 -21.76 -12.60
C PHE A 713 25.09 -21.18 -13.02
N VAL A 714 24.03 -21.96 -12.82
CA VAL A 714 22.63 -21.61 -13.06
C VAL A 714 21.82 -21.65 -11.76
N LEU A 715 20.95 -20.65 -11.57
CA LEU A 715 20.02 -20.59 -10.46
C LEU A 715 18.82 -21.53 -10.67
N ILE A 716 18.56 -22.37 -9.68
CA ILE A 716 17.36 -23.20 -9.54
C ILE A 716 16.56 -22.68 -8.33
N ASP A 717 15.28 -22.44 -8.53
CA ASP A 717 14.32 -22.01 -7.49
C ASP A 717 13.01 -22.79 -7.65
N LYS A 718 12.53 -23.41 -6.57
CA LYS A 718 11.26 -24.12 -6.49
C LYS A 718 10.01 -23.29 -6.82
N TRP A 719 10.16 -21.97 -6.91
CA TRP A 719 9.11 -21.02 -7.31
C TRP A 719 9.30 -20.42 -8.72
N ASP A 720 10.39 -20.70 -9.45
CA ASP A 720 10.51 -20.24 -10.84
C ASP A 720 9.49 -20.96 -11.73
N ARG A 721 8.57 -20.18 -12.30
CA ARG A 721 7.50 -20.66 -13.19
C ARG A 721 8.04 -21.50 -14.36
N HIS A 722 9.21 -21.16 -14.89
CA HIS A 722 9.82 -21.86 -16.01
C HIS A 722 10.54 -23.13 -15.56
N PHE A 723 11.17 -23.14 -14.37
CA PHE A 723 11.71 -24.38 -13.80
C PHE A 723 10.60 -25.39 -13.51
N ILE A 724 9.51 -24.95 -12.85
CA ILE A 724 8.32 -25.78 -12.60
C ILE A 724 7.77 -26.35 -13.92
N GLN A 725 7.72 -25.53 -14.97
CA GLN A 725 7.27 -25.98 -16.30
C GLN A 725 8.30 -26.88 -17.02
N PHE A 726 9.60 -26.69 -16.81
CA PHE A 726 10.66 -27.56 -17.35
C PHE A 726 10.61 -28.96 -16.72
N VAL A 727 10.39 -29.03 -15.40
CA VAL A 727 10.23 -30.29 -14.65
C VAL A 727 8.90 -30.97 -14.93
N THR A 728 7.78 -30.23 -14.92
CA THR A 728 6.43 -30.83 -14.87
C THR A 728 5.60 -30.65 -16.15
N GLY A 729 5.93 -29.69 -17.02
CA GLY A 729 5.14 -29.29 -18.19
C GLY A 729 3.97 -28.33 -17.89
N HIS A 730 3.56 -28.25 -16.62
CA HIS A 730 2.51 -27.36 -16.13
C HIS A 730 3.13 -26.08 -15.53
N PRO A 731 2.47 -24.91 -15.66
CA PRO A 731 2.91 -23.68 -15.02
C PRO A 731 2.64 -23.71 -13.50
N LEU A 732 3.32 -22.84 -12.76
CA LEU A 732 2.99 -22.53 -11.36
C LEU A 732 1.52 -22.11 -11.22
N GLU A 733 0.76 -22.80 -10.37
CA GLU A 733 -0.62 -22.45 -10.01
C GLU A 733 -0.73 -22.26 -8.48
N LEU A 734 -1.34 -21.15 -8.07
CA LEU A 734 -1.43 -20.69 -6.67
C LEU A 734 -2.81 -20.08 -6.32
N ARG A 735 -3.80 -20.14 -7.22
CA ARG A 735 -5.16 -19.65 -6.94
C ARG A 735 -5.87 -20.57 -5.95
N LYS A 736 -6.56 -19.99 -4.97
CA LYS A 736 -7.31 -20.73 -3.92
C LYS A 736 -8.38 -21.67 -4.48
N GLU A 737 -8.92 -21.36 -5.66
CA GLU A 737 -9.96 -22.12 -6.37
C GLU A 737 -9.45 -23.41 -7.04
N LYS A 738 -8.14 -23.73 -6.95
CA LYS A 738 -7.52 -24.84 -7.68
C LYS A 738 -6.52 -25.59 -6.80
N ASP A 739 -6.34 -26.88 -7.06
CA ASP A 739 -5.23 -27.64 -6.47
C ASP A 739 -3.89 -26.95 -6.82
N PRO A 740 -3.05 -26.60 -5.82
CA PRO A 740 -1.84 -25.82 -6.05
C PRO A 740 -0.75 -26.65 -6.73
N HIS A 741 -0.12 -26.09 -7.77
CA HIS A 741 0.91 -26.79 -8.54
C HIS A 741 2.26 -26.07 -8.41
N HIS A 742 3.14 -26.59 -7.55
CA HIS A 742 4.44 -26.01 -7.22
C HIS A 742 5.49 -27.07 -6.85
N LEU A 743 6.77 -26.72 -6.89
CA LEU A 743 7.87 -27.63 -6.52
C LEU A 743 8.37 -27.49 -5.06
N SER A 744 7.58 -26.87 -4.16
CA SER A 744 7.89 -26.87 -2.73
C SER A 744 7.50 -28.18 -2.03
N ILE A 745 8.15 -29.27 -2.46
CA ILE A 745 8.01 -30.66 -2.00
C ILE A 745 9.29 -31.13 -1.29
N PRO A 746 9.27 -32.26 -0.53
CA PRO A 746 10.44 -32.75 0.21
C PRO A 746 11.70 -32.91 -0.64
N ALA A 747 11.60 -33.44 -1.88
CA ALA A 747 12.74 -33.60 -2.79
C ALA A 747 13.52 -32.31 -3.09
N TYR A 748 12.90 -31.13 -2.98
CA TYR A 748 13.67 -29.88 -3.10
C TYR A 748 14.51 -29.60 -1.85
N GLN A 749 14.03 -29.98 -0.66
CA GLN A 749 14.82 -29.94 0.56
C GLN A 749 15.94 -30.98 0.52
N ASP A 750 15.66 -32.20 0.03
CA ASP A 750 16.67 -33.26 -0.10
C ASP A 750 17.86 -32.80 -0.98
N LEU A 751 17.63 -31.99 -2.03
CA LEU A 751 18.69 -31.36 -2.84
C LEU A 751 19.46 -30.25 -2.10
N LEU A 752 18.80 -29.46 -1.24
CA LEU A 752 19.47 -28.48 -0.38
C LEU A 752 20.31 -29.16 0.70
N ASP A 753 19.81 -30.27 1.25
CA ASP A 753 20.48 -31.06 2.28
C ASP A 753 21.70 -31.80 1.69
N LEU A 754 21.62 -32.30 0.45
CA LEU A 754 22.80 -32.80 -0.29
C LEU A 754 23.88 -31.72 -0.46
N ARG A 755 23.51 -30.45 -0.70
CA ARG A 755 24.47 -29.34 -0.73
C ARG A 755 25.07 -29.08 0.65
N GLN A 756 24.25 -29.08 1.70
CA GLN A 756 24.72 -28.92 3.08
C GLN A 756 25.72 -30.02 3.47
N SER A 757 25.41 -31.29 3.17
CA SER A 757 26.31 -32.42 3.43
C SER A 757 27.62 -32.30 2.68
N ALA A 758 27.60 -31.84 1.41
CA ALA A 758 28.82 -31.60 0.65
C ALA A 758 29.66 -30.44 1.23
N CYS A 759 29.03 -29.36 1.73
CA CYS A 759 29.71 -28.28 2.45
C CYS A 759 30.35 -28.78 3.75
N ASP A 760 29.60 -29.58 4.52
CA ASP A 760 30.09 -30.21 5.76
C ASP A 760 31.27 -31.16 5.46
N GLU A 761 31.17 -32.03 4.45
CA GLU A 761 32.27 -32.93 4.02
C GLU A 761 33.54 -32.16 3.66
N LEU A 762 33.43 -31.17 2.75
CA LEU A 762 34.58 -30.42 2.23
C LEU A 762 35.29 -29.62 3.33
N TYR A 763 34.53 -28.95 4.20
CA TYR A 763 35.10 -28.18 5.30
C TYR A 763 35.79 -29.07 6.35
N ASN A 764 35.15 -30.16 6.77
CA ASN A 764 35.77 -31.06 7.75
C ASN A 764 36.96 -31.81 7.15
N LYS A 765 37.00 -32.04 5.84
CA LYS A 765 38.21 -32.51 5.15
C LYS A 765 39.34 -31.48 5.27
N HIS A 766 39.11 -30.21 4.92
CA HIS A 766 40.15 -29.17 5.03
C HIS A 766 40.66 -28.99 6.48
N LEU A 767 39.80 -29.14 7.49
CA LEU A 767 40.24 -29.16 8.90
C LEU A 767 41.14 -30.36 9.23
N ARG A 768 40.82 -31.57 8.75
CA ARG A 768 41.66 -32.77 8.94
C ARG A 768 43.01 -32.62 8.25
N ASP A 769 43.00 -32.22 6.99
CA ASP A 769 44.19 -32.05 6.17
C ASP A 769 45.13 -31.00 6.82
N ALA A 770 44.58 -29.89 7.33
CA ALA A 770 45.33 -28.88 8.06
C ALA A 770 45.89 -29.37 9.41
N ALA A 771 45.11 -30.10 10.20
CA ALA A 771 45.58 -30.66 11.48
C ALA A 771 46.68 -31.72 11.27
N ALA A 772 46.55 -32.57 10.25
CA ALA A 772 47.56 -33.56 9.89
C ALA A 772 48.88 -32.91 9.43
N ILE A 773 48.84 -31.76 8.74
CA ILE A 773 50.02 -30.96 8.38
C ILE A 773 50.64 -30.29 9.62
N ALA A 774 49.84 -29.87 10.59
CA ALA A 774 50.32 -29.28 11.85
C ALA A 774 50.87 -30.31 12.85
N GLY A 775 50.52 -31.59 12.70
CA GLY A 775 50.80 -32.64 13.69
C GLY A 775 49.80 -32.70 14.86
N ASP A 776 48.67 -32.00 14.73
CA ASP A 776 47.60 -31.93 15.73
C ASP A 776 46.66 -33.14 15.68
N ALA A 777 45.98 -33.42 16.81
CA ALA A 777 44.95 -34.46 16.88
C ALA A 777 43.69 -34.10 16.06
N GLU A 778 43.00 -35.11 15.51
CA GLU A 778 41.88 -34.88 14.56
C GLU A 778 40.79 -33.96 15.17
N PRO A 779 40.48 -32.82 14.52
CA PRO A 779 39.50 -31.87 15.03
C PRO A 779 38.08 -32.44 14.95
N ARG A 780 37.25 -32.13 15.95
CA ARG A 780 35.87 -32.62 16.03
C ARG A 780 35.03 -32.10 14.86
N HIS A 781 34.29 -33.02 14.22
CA HIS A 781 33.36 -32.71 13.15
C HIS A 781 32.35 -31.61 13.55
N ARG A 782 32.19 -30.61 12.68
CA ARG A 782 31.22 -29.50 12.84
C ARG A 782 30.47 -29.24 11.55
N ASN A 783 29.22 -28.79 11.63
CA ASN A 783 28.51 -28.29 10.46
C ASN A 783 29.21 -27.03 9.91
N ALA A 784 29.21 -26.92 8.59
CA ALA A 784 29.77 -25.80 7.85
C ALA A 784 28.91 -24.53 8.00
N ARG A 785 29.57 -23.38 7.90
CA ARG A 785 28.96 -22.06 7.98
C ARG A 785 29.08 -21.28 6.67
N GLU A 786 28.43 -20.13 6.58
CA GLU A 786 28.50 -19.30 5.37
C GLU A 786 29.90 -18.66 5.25
N GLU A 787 30.46 -18.24 6.39
CA GLU A 787 31.81 -17.72 6.49
C GLU A 787 32.93 -18.74 6.18
N ASP A 788 32.64 -20.04 6.18
CA ASP A 788 33.65 -21.08 5.89
C ASP A 788 34.00 -21.19 4.39
N LEU A 789 33.27 -20.52 3.49
CA LEU A 789 33.57 -20.47 2.05
C LEU A 789 34.96 -19.92 1.73
N TYR A 790 35.52 -19.10 2.62
CA TYR A 790 36.88 -18.56 2.49
C TYR A 790 37.98 -19.56 2.89
N LEU A 791 37.61 -20.72 3.45
CA LEU A 791 38.49 -21.80 3.88
C LEU A 791 38.29 -23.09 3.08
N ALA A 792 37.04 -23.37 2.68
CA ALA A 792 36.66 -24.55 1.90
C ALA A 792 36.71 -24.32 0.37
N GLY A 793 36.52 -23.09 -0.09
CA GLY A 793 36.31 -22.74 -1.50
C GLY A 793 34.86 -22.32 -1.79
N ARG A 794 34.61 -21.79 -2.99
CA ARG A 794 33.27 -21.28 -3.38
C ARG A 794 32.43 -22.29 -4.14
N ILE A 795 33.04 -23.37 -4.62
CA ILE A 795 32.41 -24.48 -5.31
C ILE A 795 32.46 -25.71 -4.38
N VAL A 796 31.39 -26.50 -4.40
CA VAL A 796 31.23 -27.71 -3.60
C VAL A 796 30.58 -28.81 -4.43
N ASP A 797 31.07 -30.04 -4.31
CA ASP A 797 30.69 -31.15 -5.17
C ASP A 797 29.59 -32.02 -4.54
N MET A 798 28.35 -31.85 -4.99
CA MET A 798 27.20 -32.60 -4.48
C MET A 798 27.22 -34.04 -5.02
N ARG A 799 27.31 -35.02 -4.13
CA ARG A 799 27.18 -36.46 -4.47
C ARG A 799 25.71 -36.81 -4.67
N CYS A 800 25.26 -36.82 -5.92
CA CYS A 800 23.87 -37.08 -6.28
C CYS A 800 23.63 -38.60 -6.51
N PRO A 801 22.66 -39.25 -5.83
CA PRO A 801 22.41 -40.69 -5.94
C PRO A 801 21.81 -41.08 -7.30
N ALA A 802 21.80 -42.38 -7.62
CA ALA A 802 21.11 -42.88 -8.81
C ALA A 802 19.59 -42.70 -8.72
N ILE A 803 18.92 -42.40 -9.84
CA ILE A 803 17.47 -42.24 -9.92
C ILE A 803 16.88 -43.26 -10.89
N ASN A 804 16.02 -44.14 -10.39
CA ASN A 804 15.35 -45.15 -11.19
C ASN A 804 13.83 -44.85 -11.16
N ARG A 805 13.22 -44.55 -12.32
CA ARG A 805 11.79 -44.25 -12.41
C ARG A 805 11.15 -44.73 -13.72
N ALA A 806 10.63 -45.96 -13.69
CA ALA A 806 9.82 -46.62 -14.72
C ALA A 806 10.49 -46.79 -16.10
N GLU A 807 10.76 -45.69 -16.80
CA GLU A 807 11.32 -45.63 -18.16
C GLU A 807 12.51 -44.65 -18.25
N GLU A 808 12.79 -43.88 -17.19
CA GLU A 808 13.92 -42.97 -17.09
C GLU A 808 14.84 -43.41 -15.93
N GLU A 809 16.08 -43.77 -16.25
CA GLU A 809 17.16 -44.08 -15.31
C GLU A 809 18.30 -43.05 -15.47
N MET A 810 18.88 -42.62 -14.36
CA MET A 810 20.15 -41.88 -14.36
C MET A 810 21.08 -42.43 -13.28
N PRO A 811 22.37 -42.69 -13.60
CA PRO A 811 23.35 -43.16 -12.62
C PRO A 811 23.65 -42.07 -11.58
N ALA A 812 24.24 -42.48 -10.46
CA ALA A 812 24.80 -41.55 -9.49
C ALA A 812 25.89 -40.69 -10.14
N GLN A 813 25.87 -39.38 -9.89
CA GLN A 813 26.82 -38.43 -10.47
C GLN A 813 27.20 -37.34 -9.47
N ILE A 814 28.26 -36.59 -9.78
CA ILE A 814 28.69 -35.44 -8.98
C ILE A 814 28.22 -34.16 -9.68
N ILE A 815 27.46 -33.32 -8.97
CA ILE A 815 27.00 -32.01 -9.47
C ILE A 815 27.73 -30.94 -8.67
N SER A 816 28.65 -30.21 -9.30
CA SER A 816 29.28 -29.05 -8.70
C SER A 816 28.24 -27.94 -8.49
N ALA A 817 28.22 -27.35 -7.29
CA ALA A 817 27.32 -26.29 -6.88
C ALA A 817 28.08 -25.15 -6.20
N LEU A 818 27.47 -23.96 -6.07
CA LEU A 818 28.07 -22.89 -5.25
C LEU A 818 27.80 -23.15 -3.76
N TRP A 819 28.81 -22.83 -2.95
CA TRP A 819 28.73 -22.84 -1.51
C TRP A 819 27.59 -21.96 -0.98
N SER A 820 26.66 -22.55 -0.23
CA SER A 820 25.84 -21.82 0.74
C SER A 820 25.20 -22.80 1.74
N VAL A 821 25.05 -22.35 2.99
CA VAL A 821 24.34 -23.08 4.06
C VAL A 821 23.07 -22.35 4.52
N LYS A 822 22.72 -21.24 3.84
CA LYS A 822 21.57 -20.37 4.16
C LYS A 822 20.62 -20.14 2.98
N ASP A 823 21.11 -20.15 1.74
CA ASP A 823 20.28 -19.81 0.58
C ASP A 823 19.24 -20.93 0.28
N PRO A 824 17.93 -20.59 0.19
CA PRO A 824 16.85 -21.54 -0.13
C PRO A 824 16.74 -21.87 -1.62
N VAL A 825 17.77 -21.51 -2.39
CA VAL A 825 17.92 -21.68 -3.84
C VAL A 825 19.22 -22.41 -4.12
N LEU A 826 19.27 -23.18 -5.21
CA LEU A 826 20.47 -23.91 -5.62
C LEU A 826 21.15 -23.17 -6.77
N TRP A 827 22.48 -23.09 -6.73
CA TRP A 827 23.30 -22.68 -7.86
C TRP A 827 24.12 -23.90 -8.28
N ILE A 828 23.78 -24.52 -9.40
CA ILE A 828 24.46 -25.73 -9.91
C ILE A 828 25.21 -25.41 -11.19
N GLU A 829 26.26 -26.16 -11.52
CA GLU A 829 26.98 -26.01 -12.79
C GLU A 829 26.05 -26.28 -13.98
N LEU A 830 26.08 -25.40 -14.99
CA LEU A 830 25.19 -25.42 -16.15
C LEU A 830 25.67 -26.46 -17.18
N ALA A 831 25.41 -27.73 -16.88
CA ALA A 831 25.51 -28.84 -17.84
C ALA A 831 24.11 -29.44 -18.11
N PRO A 832 23.81 -29.92 -19.33
CA PRO A 832 22.54 -30.61 -19.63
C PRO A 832 22.26 -31.77 -18.67
N GLN A 833 23.27 -32.60 -18.39
CA GLN A 833 23.20 -33.76 -17.51
C GLN A 833 22.81 -33.38 -16.06
N ASN A 834 23.23 -32.20 -15.59
CA ASN A 834 22.85 -31.70 -14.27
C ASN A 834 21.38 -31.25 -14.26
N LEU A 835 20.93 -30.57 -15.32
CA LEU A 835 19.55 -30.11 -15.47
C LEU A 835 18.55 -31.26 -15.62
N ASP A 836 18.88 -32.25 -16.44
CA ASP A 836 18.02 -33.42 -16.68
C ASP A 836 17.92 -34.30 -15.43
N TYR A 837 19.03 -34.48 -14.69
CA TYR A 837 19.04 -35.12 -13.38
C TYR A 837 18.15 -34.40 -12.37
N ILE A 838 18.32 -33.08 -12.21
CA ILE A 838 17.54 -32.29 -11.25
C ILE A 838 16.05 -32.32 -11.65
N ALA A 839 15.73 -32.32 -12.95
CA ALA A 839 14.37 -32.50 -13.42
C ALA A 839 13.82 -33.92 -13.18
N LEU A 840 14.63 -34.98 -13.30
CA LEU A 840 14.21 -36.35 -13.00
C LEU A 840 14.00 -36.56 -11.49
N PHE A 841 14.91 -36.05 -10.65
CA PHE A 841 14.84 -36.08 -9.18
C PHE A 841 13.55 -35.41 -8.68
N MET A 842 13.29 -34.18 -9.16
CA MET A 842 12.09 -33.44 -8.81
C MET A 842 10.81 -34.09 -9.35
N ARG A 843 10.84 -34.79 -10.50
CA ARG A 843 9.70 -35.59 -11.00
C ARG A 843 9.44 -36.85 -10.16
N GLN A 844 10.47 -37.56 -9.71
CA GLN A 844 10.34 -38.72 -8.84
C GLN A 844 9.78 -38.30 -7.48
N GLY A 845 10.35 -37.26 -6.87
CA GLY A 845 9.87 -36.69 -5.61
C GLY A 845 8.43 -36.17 -5.68
N LEU A 846 8.04 -35.54 -6.80
CA LEU A 846 6.67 -35.05 -7.00
C LEU A 846 5.67 -36.20 -7.07
N ALA A 847 6.01 -37.30 -7.77
CA ALA A 847 5.16 -38.49 -7.84
C ALA A 847 4.94 -39.11 -6.45
N ALA A 848 6.01 -39.32 -5.68
CA ALA A 848 5.94 -39.86 -4.32
C ALA A 848 5.16 -38.92 -3.36
N HIS A 849 5.26 -37.60 -3.55
CA HIS A 849 4.49 -36.63 -2.78
C HIS A 849 2.99 -36.68 -3.11
N ILE A 850 2.63 -36.77 -4.39
CA ILE A 850 1.24 -36.92 -4.85
C ILE A 850 0.64 -38.22 -4.30
N GLU A 851 1.32 -39.35 -4.47
CA GLU A 851 0.83 -40.66 -4.02
C GLU A 851 0.56 -40.68 -2.50
N LYS A 852 1.52 -40.20 -1.70
CA LYS A 852 1.38 -40.11 -0.24
C LYS A 852 0.22 -39.21 0.20
N ASN A 853 -0.01 -38.11 -0.52
CA ASN A 853 -1.15 -37.22 -0.29
C ASN A 853 -2.47 -37.83 -0.75
N GLU A 854 -2.50 -38.58 -1.85
CA GLU A 854 -3.71 -39.24 -2.36
C GLU A 854 -4.12 -40.41 -1.46
N GLN A 855 -3.19 -41.24 -1.00
CA GLN A 855 -3.46 -42.26 0.03
C GLN A 855 -4.03 -41.64 1.31
N SER A 856 -3.56 -40.44 1.70
CA SER A 856 -4.12 -39.67 2.82
C SER A 856 -5.54 -39.17 2.53
N ARG A 857 -5.78 -38.55 1.35
CA ARG A 857 -7.13 -38.13 0.90
C ARG A 857 -8.11 -39.32 0.85
N ARG A 858 -7.71 -40.48 0.31
CA ARG A 858 -8.52 -41.72 0.27
C ARG A 858 -8.80 -42.26 1.68
N ARG A 859 -7.81 -42.31 2.59
CA ARG A 859 -8.02 -42.71 3.99
C ARG A 859 -8.97 -41.79 4.77
N LYS A 860 -8.98 -40.48 4.45
CA LYS A 860 -9.97 -39.56 5.03
C LYS A 860 -11.37 -39.82 4.47
N LYS A 861 -11.49 -39.99 3.14
CA LYS A 861 -12.78 -40.24 2.46
C LYS A 861 -13.42 -41.59 2.83
N LEU A 862 -12.62 -42.60 3.19
CA LEU A 862 -13.08 -43.90 3.72
C LEU A 862 -13.47 -43.88 5.21
N ARG A 863 -13.32 -42.76 5.92
CA ARG A 863 -13.64 -42.64 7.36
C ARG A 863 -14.94 -41.91 7.67
N GLY A 864 -15.64 -41.40 6.67
CA GLY A 864 -16.96 -40.77 6.87
C GLY A 864 -16.95 -39.43 7.61
N ASP A 865 -15.79 -38.76 7.73
CA ASP A 865 -15.74 -37.39 8.26
C ASP A 865 -16.53 -36.44 7.33
N VAL A 866 -17.67 -35.94 7.82
CA VAL A 866 -18.38 -34.78 7.27
C VAL A 866 -17.49 -33.52 7.39
N ASP A 867 -17.72 -32.52 6.55
CA ASP A 867 -16.86 -31.32 6.45
C ASP A 867 -16.90 -30.43 7.71
N ASP A 868 -16.02 -30.75 8.68
CA ASP A 868 -15.69 -29.86 9.80
C ASP A 868 -14.16 -29.79 10.02
N VAL A 869 -13.57 -28.60 9.81
CA VAL A 869 -12.10 -28.42 9.69
C VAL A 869 -11.48 -28.00 11.03
N VAL A 870 -11.54 -28.89 12.01
CA VAL A 870 -10.80 -28.75 13.27
C VAL A 870 -9.29 -28.92 13.02
N VAL A 871 -8.54 -27.81 13.05
CA VAL A 871 -7.08 -27.79 12.86
C VAL A 871 -6.36 -28.37 14.10
N LYS A 872 -6.14 -29.68 14.11
CA LYS A 872 -5.25 -30.34 15.09
C LYS A 872 -3.77 -30.09 14.72
N PRO A 873 -2.92 -29.62 15.66
CA PRO A 873 -1.55 -29.20 15.35
C PRO A 873 -0.57 -30.38 15.19
N SER A 874 0.43 -30.20 14.32
CA SER A 874 1.51 -31.18 14.11
C SER A 874 2.48 -31.29 15.32
N PRO A 875 3.21 -32.41 15.49
CA PRO A 875 3.82 -32.76 16.77
C PRO A 875 5.04 -31.91 17.14
N LYS A 876 5.05 -31.34 18.36
CA LYS A 876 6.25 -30.72 18.94
C LYS A 876 7.26 -31.81 19.35
N LYS A 877 8.56 -31.58 19.07
CA LYS A 877 9.67 -32.44 19.54
C LYS A 877 9.59 -32.63 21.06
N LYS A 878 9.73 -33.88 21.53
CA LYS A 878 9.76 -34.23 22.96
C LYS A 878 11.01 -33.62 23.63
N ASN A 879 10.83 -32.52 24.37
CA ASN A 879 11.82 -32.12 25.38
C ASN A 879 11.42 -32.73 26.74
N ARG A 880 12.34 -33.48 27.34
CA ARG A 880 12.07 -34.46 28.41
C ARG A 880 12.30 -33.86 29.80
N ARG A 881 11.24 -33.44 30.51
CA ARG A 881 11.22 -33.35 31.98
C ARG A 881 9.82 -33.58 32.57
N SER A 882 9.73 -34.64 33.38
CA SER A 882 8.67 -34.99 34.35
C SER A 882 8.50 -33.94 35.47
N ARG A 883 7.53 -33.92 36.42
CA ARG A 883 6.52 -34.84 37.06
C ARG A 883 5.44 -33.88 37.67
N LYS A 884 4.24 -34.18 38.17
CA LYS A 884 3.34 -35.35 38.34
C LYS A 884 1.94 -34.81 38.77
N ARG A 885 0.80 -35.26 38.20
CA ARG A 885 -0.53 -35.20 38.86
C ARG A 885 -1.47 -36.32 38.37
N LYS A 886 -2.47 -36.67 39.19
CA LYS A 886 -3.34 -37.85 39.02
C LYS A 886 -4.53 -37.56 38.08
N ALA A 887 -5.08 -38.61 37.48
CA ALA A 887 -6.43 -38.61 36.93
C ALA A 887 -7.46 -38.90 38.04
N ALA A 888 -8.72 -38.56 37.76
CA ALA A 888 -9.91 -39.15 38.35
C ALA A 888 -10.86 -39.47 37.16
N HIS A 889 -11.59 -40.58 37.26
CA HIS A 889 -12.51 -41.09 36.23
C HIS A 889 -13.89 -41.14 36.86
N VAL A 890 -14.92 -40.69 36.15
CA VAL A 890 -16.32 -41.06 36.34
C VAL A 890 -16.90 -41.13 34.94
N GLU A 891 -17.57 -42.25 34.64
CA GLU A 891 -18.36 -42.46 33.42
C GLU A 891 -19.83 -42.10 33.67
N GLU A 892 -20.55 -41.74 32.61
CA GLU A 892 -22.01 -41.76 32.55
C GLU A 892 -22.38 -42.14 31.10
N GLU A 893 -23.38 -43.00 30.94
CA GLU A 893 -23.62 -43.79 29.73
C GLU A 893 -24.74 -43.19 28.85
N GLU A 894 -24.74 -43.52 27.56
CA GLU A 894 -25.84 -43.23 26.63
C GLU A 894 -26.79 -44.44 26.56
N GLU A 895 -28.11 -44.20 26.67
CA GLU A 895 -29.12 -45.15 26.20
C GLU A 895 -29.91 -44.52 25.03
N ALA A 896 -30.24 -45.34 24.03
CA ALA A 896 -31.26 -45.06 23.02
C ALA A 896 -32.66 -45.38 23.61
N GLU A 897 -33.80 -45.42 22.93
CA GLU A 897 -34.20 -45.46 21.52
C GLU A 897 -35.69 -44.99 21.51
N GLU A 898 -36.26 -44.32 20.51
CA GLU A 898 -36.98 -44.85 19.33
C GLU A 898 -37.76 -43.68 18.67
N ASP A 899 -38.23 -43.86 17.43
CA ASP A 899 -39.19 -43.01 16.68
C ASP A 899 -40.09 -43.97 15.88
N PRO A 900 -41.44 -43.85 15.94
CA PRO A 900 -42.13 -43.24 14.79
C PRO A 900 -43.50 -42.55 15.09
N GLU A 901 -43.88 -41.55 14.29
CA GLU A 901 -44.89 -41.70 13.20
C GLU A 901 -45.22 -40.34 12.52
N ALA A 902 -45.79 -40.40 11.30
CA ALA A 902 -46.01 -39.25 10.42
C ALA A 902 -47.46 -38.71 10.45
N ILE A 903 -47.71 -37.51 9.90
CA ILE A 903 -48.81 -37.28 8.91
C ILE A 903 -48.79 -35.88 8.22
N GLN A 904 -48.77 -35.94 6.87
CA GLN A 904 -49.36 -35.03 5.84
C GLN A 904 -48.90 -33.55 5.65
N ASN A 905 -49.16 -33.09 4.41
CA ASN A 905 -48.91 -31.74 3.89
C ASN A 905 -50.25 -31.06 3.56
N GLU A 906 -50.31 -29.71 3.59
CA GLU A 906 -51.22 -28.92 2.75
C GLU A 906 -50.53 -27.66 2.18
N ALA A 907 -51.13 -27.07 1.15
CA ALA A 907 -50.59 -25.94 0.36
C ALA A 907 -51.69 -24.86 0.14
N PRO A 908 -51.34 -23.62 -0.26
CA PRO A 908 -52.15 -22.44 0.09
C PRO A 908 -53.31 -22.10 -0.87
N PRO A 909 -54.35 -21.38 -0.38
CA PRO A 909 -55.44 -20.82 -1.19
C PRO A 909 -55.05 -19.48 -1.91
N PRO A 910 -55.85 -19.02 -2.89
CA PRO A 910 -55.40 -18.05 -3.91
C PRO A 910 -55.87 -16.59 -3.70
N ALA A 911 -55.36 -15.70 -4.57
CA ALA A 911 -55.75 -14.28 -4.64
C ALA A 911 -57.01 -14.02 -5.49
N PRO A 912 -57.78 -12.95 -5.22
CA PRO A 912 -58.88 -12.47 -6.07
C PRO A 912 -58.42 -11.44 -7.13
N SER A 913 -59.26 -11.22 -8.15
CA SER A 913 -58.99 -10.37 -9.32
C SER A 913 -59.55 -8.93 -9.21
N SER A 914 -59.08 -8.05 -10.09
CA SER A 914 -59.59 -6.68 -10.29
C SER A 914 -60.90 -6.61 -11.10
N PRO A 915 -61.56 -5.43 -11.10
CA PRO A 915 -62.09 -4.83 -12.32
C PRO A 915 -61.51 -3.40 -12.56
N ARG A 916 -62.09 -2.63 -13.49
CA ARG A 916 -61.49 -1.44 -14.13
C ARG A 916 -62.32 -0.13 -14.02
N ASP A 917 -61.73 0.94 -14.58
CA ASP A 917 -62.33 2.07 -15.32
C ASP A 917 -63.15 3.13 -14.54
N SER A 918 -62.62 4.36 -14.45
CA SER A 918 -63.27 5.60 -14.96
C SER A 918 -62.40 6.86 -14.75
N ASP A 919 -62.42 7.80 -15.69
CA ASP A 919 -61.74 9.11 -15.60
C ASP A 919 -62.43 10.13 -14.68
N ALA A 920 -61.65 11.06 -14.11
CA ALA A 920 -62.11 12.38 -13.64
C ALA A 920 -60.91 13.36 -13.57
N GLN A 921 -61.19 14.67 -13.70
CA GLN A 921 -60.24 15.78 -13.55
C GLN A 921 -60.59 16.64 -12.32
N GLU A 922 -59.82 17.73 -12.15
CA GLU A 922 -60.10 18.95 -11.36
C GLU A 922 -59.67 18.95 -9.87
N ASP A 923 -58.74 19.87 -9.59
CA ASP A 923 -58.73 20.86 -8.50
C ASP A 923 -58.63 20.42 -7.01
N ASP A 924 -58.18 21.25 -6.07
CA ASP A 924 -57.05 22.22 -6.04
C ASP A 924 -56.72 22.46 -4.54
N ASP A 925 -55.68 23.25 -4.24
CA ASP A 925 -55.49 24.07 -3.03
C ASP A 925 -55.74 23.44 -1.63
N SER A 926 -54.67 23.06 -0.89
CA SER A 926 -54.61 23.17 0.60
C SER A 926 -53.30 22.65 1.24
N PHE A 927 -52.15 23.31 1.03
CA PHE A 927 -50.97 23.08 1.89
C PHE A 927 -50.11 24.31 2.25
N GLU A 928 -50.59 25.53 2.04
CA GLU A 928 -49.85 26.77 2.41
C GLU A 928 -50.17 27.29 3.84
N ALA A 929 -50.97 26.56 4.61
CA ALA A 929 -51.60 27.07 5.85
C ALA A 929 -50.88 26.74 7.18
N LEU A 930 -49.65 26.20 7.17
CA LEU A 930 -49.01 25.60 8.37
C LEU A 930 -47.54 26.00 8.61
N LEU A 931 -47.12 27.17 8.12
CA LEU A 931 -45.78 27.75 8.35
C LEU A 931 -45.81 29.14 9.02
N ARG A 932 -46.82 29.43 9.86
CA ARG A 932 -46.86 30.63 10.72
C ARG A 932 -47.50 30.36 12.10
N SER A 933 -46.72 29.77 13.01
CA SER A 933 -46.94 29.75 14.46
C SER A 933 -45.63 29.60 15.22
#